data_AF-A0A5B1CIK7-F1
#
_entry.id   AF-A0A5B1CIK7-F1
#
_cell.length_a   1.000
_cell.length_b   1.000
_cell.length_c   1.000
_cell.angle_alpha   90.00
_cell.angle_beta   90.00
_cell.angle_gamma   90.00
#
_symmetry.space_group_name_H-M   'P 1'
#
loop_
_entity.id
_entity.type
_entity.pdbx_description
1 polymer ?
#
loop_
_entity_poly.entity_id
_entity_poly.type
_entity_poly.pdbx_seq_one_letter_code
_entity_poly.pdbx_strand_id
1 'polypeptide(L)'
;MANTNEISASRVRQNARPSVEEEQDSLDVFAILGRQRWLIAALSLAGLAAGIAYALTAEVWYSSQAKVLINERSAGLGSEGNATNVVDEDILANHIELLQSRLIVGEALEANGLLELDSILPHLNEKIDSVDYVIEHLSIVKGGDGSAKTARSLKVLFDHTDAEDTQLVLTAILKRYEEFIISQVEQVVGQANQMVNQAKNEVETELVAAEQEYLTARQNAPLFFQGEGSSNIYQDRFRSLQEQLLDIDIQESSIKTRLKRVEVTLNEIDETNTSAVDQLDKLALIDSESLERLGVFAGLQMSASNTAEFKSAMPAKMEGARAEITHLLQLNSEKQRLTAVFGPGHPKVQDIQGQIEGVKEFLQSNENLAESASMFGESTLTATGLLKAYVGFLNHDLATLGEQRKELNFLAADAETKAKDLIEYELNDMVLRKKIERQEALFDGVVQQLRDLDTASGLSGYLYEFLEVPRLGEKSWPKLPICGLGGLMLGTFGGLFFAVANEFRDRRFRSAAELDEAIGLPNLGMVGKLNSIRDGISGLIAVENSPNAEAFRLGRTVLLPEVRSGKLRTIGFTSPMQGDGKSTVCSNFAVSFSQIGLRVLVIDADLRRPSAHRYFSVAKGAGLCDVLEGRAEFADVIKETDAENVSVITAGSSPKMAAELLQSEKLDEILSQAKEQYDLVIVDLPPVLAVSDPIVVMSRLDGGVLVVRVANVRRDEVINTMRRIAASGGNFVGCVLNAFGSGQKFNVQGGYYGYYQSDYTKSPKKNGAVKPLPARSAAISSDIAGRDG
;
A
#
# COMPACT_ATOMS: atom_id res chain seq x y z
N MET A 1 -52.30 40.59 69.68
CA MET A 1 -52.40 40.31 68.24
C MET A 1 -51.23 41.00 67.57
N ALA A 2 -50.14 40.24 67.45
CA ALA A 2 -48.89 40.62 66.80
C ALA A 2 -48.82 39.91 65.44
N ASN A 3 -47.93 40.39 64.56
CA ASN A 3 -47.61 39.88 63.21
C ASN A 3 -48.61 40.22 62.09
N THR A 4 -48.35 41.34 61.41
CA THR A 4 -48.59 41.46 59.95
C THR A 4 -47.83 42.62 59.28
N ASN A 5 -47.18 43.54 60.02
CA ASN A 5 -46.56 44.74 59.44
C ASN A 5 -45.04 44.68 59.14
N GLU A 6 -44.37 43.54 59.32
CA GLU A 6 -42.92 43.40 59.04
C GLU A 6 -42.57 42.78 57.67
N ILE A 7 -43.56 42.34 56.87
CA ILE A 7 -43.30 41.53 55.67
C ILE A 7 -43.08 42.38 54.40
N SER A 8 -43.43 43.67 54.39
CA SER A 8 -43.34 44.53 53.20
C SER A 8 -42.10 45.45 53.17
N ALA A 9 -41.38 45.62 54.28
CA ALA A 9 -40.16 46.45 54.35
C ALA A 9 -38.85 45.66 54.14
N SER A 10 -38.89 44.33 54.24
CA SER A 10 -37.71 43.46 54.11
C SER A 10 -37.41 43.02 52.67
N ARG A 11 -38.39 43.06 51.75
CA ARG A 11 -38.18 42.64 50.35
C ARG A 11 -37.42 43.64 49.47
N VAL A 12 -37.33 44.91 49.86
CA VAL A 12 -36.58 45.93 49.09
C VAL A 12 -35.12 46.06 49.58
N ARG A 13 -34.80 45.58 50.79
CA ARG A 13 -33.46 45.73 51.39
C ARG A 13 -32.47 44.60 51.09
N GLN A 14 -32.88 43.49 50.47
CA GLN A 14 -32.02 42.30 50.29
C GLN A 14 -31.46 42.05 48.89
N ASN A 15 -31.86 42.79 47.85
CA ASN A 15 -31.43 42.49 46.47
C ASN A 15 -30.30 43.37 45.91
N ALA A 16 -29.67 44.23 46.72
CA ALA A 16 -28.58 45.10 46.28
C ALA A 16 -27.18 44.50 46.58
N ARG A 17 -26.99 43.19 46.39
CA ARG A 17 -25.65 42.62 46.19
C ARG A 17 -25.56 42.22 44.71
N PRO A 18 -24.70 42.87 43.90
CA PRO A 18 -24.45 42.37 42.56
C PRO A 18 -23.75 41.01 42.71
N SER A 19 -24.50 39.94 42.51
CA SER A 19 -23.93 38.63 42.17
C SER A 19 -23.29 38.82 40.81
N VAL A 20 -21.96 38.98 40.82
CA VAL A 20 -21.14 38.85 39.62
C VAL A 20 -21.13 37.35 39.30
N GLU A 21 -22.20 36.85 38.70
CA GLU A 21 -22.13 35.59 37.97
C GLU A 21 -21.36 35.87 36.69
N GLU A 22 -20.22 35.19 36.52
CA GLU A 22 -19.46 35.16 35.28
C GLU A 22 -20.28 34.39 34.23
N GLU A 23 -21.29 35.05 33.66
CA GLU A 23 -21.98 34.50 32.50
C GLU A 23 -21.08 34.63 31.27
N GLN A 24 -20.81 33.48 30.66
CA GLN A 24 -20.05 33.35 29.44
C GLN A 24 -20.71 34.17 28.34
N ASP A 25 -20.07 35.30 28.02
CA ASP A 25 -20.36 36.18 26.89
C ASP A 25 -20.36 35.32 25.61
N SER A 26 -21.54 34.84 25.20
CA SER A 26 -21.69 34.09 23.97
C SER A 26 -21.38 35.05 22.81
N LEU A 27 -20.15 34.96 22.31
CA LEU A 27 -19.69 35.78 21.21
C LEU A 27 -20.59 35.52 20.00
N ASP A 28 -21.46 36.48 19.69
CA ASP A 28 -22.24 36.45 18.46
C ASP A 28 -21.31 36.76 17.27
N VAL A 29 -20.64 35.71 16.79
CA VAL A 29 -19.67 35.75 15.69
C VAL A 29 -20.33 36.31 14.42
N PHE A 30 -21.63 36.07 14.21
CA PHE A 30 -22.36 36.58 13.05
C PHE A 30 -22.54 38.10 13.11
N ALA A 31 -22.82 38.65 14.30
CA ALA A 31 -22.88 40.10 14.48
C ALA A 31 -21.50 40.77 14.31
N ILE A 32 -20.41 40.10 14.68
CA ILE A 32 -19.03 40.60 14.48
C ILE A 32 -18.69 40.65 12.99
N LEU A 33 -19.00 39.57 12.25
CA LEU A 33 -18.79 39.47 10.80
C LEU A 33 -19.53 40.58 10.03
N GLY A 34 -20.80 40.85 10.37
CA GLY A 34 -21.59 41.89 9.71
C GLY A 34 -21.01 43.30 9.90
N ARG A 35 -20.49 43.59 11.09
CA ARG A 35 -19.98 44.93 11.46
C ARG A 35 -18.59 45.23 10.92
N GLN A 36 -17.72 44.22 10.90
CA GLN A 36 -16.32 44.38 10.48
C GLN A 36 -16.03 43.84 9.08
N ARG A 37 -17.08 43.54 8.29
CA ARG A 37 -16.99 43.03 6.91
C ARG A 37 -16.00 43.78 6.02
N TRP A 38 -15.92 45.11 6.16
CA TRP A 38 -15.01 45.94 5.37
C TRP A 38 -13.55 45.80 5.79
N LEU A 39 -13.30 45.59 7.09
CA LEU A 39 -11.95 45.36 7.60
C LEU A 39 -11.46 43.97 7.20
N ILE A 40 -12.32 42.95 7.31
CA ILE A 40 -12.03 41.59 6.86
C ILE A 40 -11.77 41.60 5.35
N ALA A 41 -12.66 42.21 4.55
CA ALA A 41 -12.49 42.29 3.10
C ALA A 41 -11.21 43.03 2.69
N ALA A 42 -10.87 44.13 3.37
CA ALA A 42 -9.63 44.87 3.09
C ALA A 42 -8.38 44.03 3.38
N LEU A 43 -8.36 43.27 4.48
CA LEU A 43 -7.24 42.40 4.84
C LEU A 43 -7.15 41.15 3.94
N SER A 44 -8.28 40.55 3.56
CA SER A 44 -8.33 39.48 2.55
C SER A 44 -7.80 39.95 1.20
N LEU A 45 -8.18 41.16 0.75
CA LEU A 45 -7.70 41.75 -0.50
C LEU A 45 -6.21 42.06 -0.44
N ALA A 46 -5.72 42.60 0.69
CA ALA A 46 -4.31 42.85 0.90
C ALA A 46 -3.50 41.53 0.90
N GLY A 47 -4.04 40.47 1.52
CA GLY A 47 -3.45 39.14 1.50
C GLY A 47 -3.38 38.54 0.10
N LEU A 48 -4.45 38.67 -0.70
CA LEU A 48 -4.46 38.28 -2.11
C LEU A 48 -3.37 39.03 -2.91
N ALA A 49 -3.30 40.36 -2.74
CA ALA A 49 -2.31 41.19 -3.43
C ALA A 49 -0.87 40.80 -3.03
N ALA A 50 -0.63 40.51 -1.74
CA ALA A 50 0.66 40.02 -1.26
C ALA A 50 1.00 38.64 -1.83
N GLY A 51 0.04 37.72 -1.91
CA GLY A 51 0.22 36.40 -2.53
C GLY A 51 0.55 36.48 -4.02
N ILE A 52 -0.07 37.42 -4.75
CA ILE A 52 0.25 37.70 -6.15
C ILE A 52 1.62 38.36 -6.29
N ALA A 53 1.94 39.34 -5.45
CA ALA A 53 3.25 40.00 -5.45
C ALA A 53 4.39 39.00 -5.16
N TYR A 54 4.16 38.06 -4.24
CA TYR A 54 5.07 36.96 -3.99
C TYR A 54 5.25 36.08 -5.23
N ALA A 55 4.16 35.69 -5.91
CA ALA A 55 4.24 34.89 -7.13
C ALA A 55 4.97 35.60 -8.30
N LEU A 56 5.09 36.93 -8.25
CA LEU A 56 5.83 37.73 -9.24
C LEU A 56 7.30 37.96 -8.87
N THR A 57 7.66 37.83 -7.59
CA THR A 57 9.00 38.14 -7.07
C THR A 57 9.80 36.89 -6.68
N ALA A 58 9.13 35.79 -6.37
CA ALA A 58 9.79 34.53 -6.04
C ALA A 58 10.52 33.94 -7.25
N GLU A 59 11.61 33.24 -6.97
CA GLU A 59 12.41 32.54 -7.98
C GLU A 59 11.54 31.57 -8.77
N VAL A 60 11.71 31.58 -10.10
CA VAL A 60 10.93 30.76 -11.00
C VAL A 60 11.61 29.41 -11.11
N TRP A 61 10.83 28.36 -10.89
CA TRP A 61 11.26 26.99 -11.09
C TRP A 61 10.67 26.48 -12.40
N TYR A 62 11.50 25.82 -13.17
CA TYR A 62 11.17 25.18 -14.44
C TYR A 62 11.24 23.66 -14.25
N SER A 63 10.38 22.95 -14.97
CA SER A 63 10.33 21.49 -14.97
C SER A 63 10.44 20.99 -16.40
N SER A 64 11.46 20.19 -16.69
CA SER A 64 11.52 19.42 -17.94
C SER A 64 10.99 18.01 -17.67
N GLN A 65 10.16 17.49 -18.58
CA GLN A 65 9.57 16.16 -18.47
C GLN A 65 9.94 15.30 -19.68
N ALA A 66 10.14 14.01 -19.42
CA ALA A 66 10.28 12.98 -20.42
C ALA A 66 9.43 11.76 -20.07
N LYS A 67 8.93 11.08 -21.10
CA LYS A 67 8.20 9.81 -20.93
C LYS A 67 8.92 8.70 -21.64
N VAL A 68 9.19 7.66 -20.87
CA VAL A 68 9.98 6.51 -21.27
C VAL A 68 9.10 5.28 -21.16
N LEU A 69 8.91 4.55 -22.26
CA LEU A 69 8.21 3.27 -22.23
C LEU A 69 9.24 2.14 -22.08
N ILE A 70 9.03 1.28 -21.08
CA ILE A 70 9.86 0.09 -20.86
C ILE A 70 9.01 -1.13 -21.17
N ASN A 71 9.25 -1.76 -22.33
CA ASN A 71 8.58 -3.00 -22.69
C ASN A 71 9.59 -4.15 -22.79
N GLU A 72 9.33 -5.22 -22.05
CA GLU A 72 9.93 -6.52 -22.31
C GLU A 72 9.31 -7.10 -23.59
N ARG A 73 10.13 -7.28 -24.63
CA ARG A 73 9.79 -8.22 -25.69
C ARG A 73 10.15 -9.62 -25.19
N SER A 74 9.20 -10.29 -24.53
CA SER A 74 9.28 -11.73 -24.43
C SER A 74 9.03 -12.31 -25.82
N ALA A 75 10.03 -12.98 -26.39
CA ALA A 75 9.80 -13.87 -27.51
C ALA A 75 8.80 -14.91 -27.03
N GLY A 76 7.58 -14.88 -27.58
CA GLY A 76 6.45 -15.63 -27.08
C GLY A 76 6.75 -17.12 -26.96
N LEU A 77 6.82 -17.60 -25.72
CA LEU A 77 6.57 -18.99 -25.35
C LEU A 77 5.56 -18.94 -24.21
N GLY A 78 4.35 -19.42 -24.53
CA GLY A 78 3.17 -19.26 -23.70
C GLY A 78 3.32 -19.87 -22.31
N SER A 79 2.99 -19.07 -21.31
CA SER A 79 2.33 -19.52 -20.10
C SER A 79 1.42 -18.38 -19.63
N GLU A 80 0.17 -18.41 -20.08
CA GLU A 80 -0.90 -17.62 -19.46
C GLU A 80 -1.15 -18.19 -18.06
N GLY A 81 -0.38 -17.72 -17.08
CA GLY A 81 -0.60 -17.92 -15.66
C GLY A 81 -0.67 -16.56 -14.99
N ASN A 82 -1.71 -16.35 -14.18
CA ASN A 82 -2.09 -15.11 -13.44
C ASN A 82 -1.04 -14.57 -12.41
N ALA A 83 0.26 -14.68 -12.69
CA ALA A 83 1.35 -14.20 -11.84
C ALA A 83 2.01 -12.89 -12.34
N THR A 84 1.48 -12.28 -13.41
CA THR A 84 2.15 -11.21 -14.17
C THR A 84 2.23 -9.85 -13.46
N ASN A 85 1.38 -9.54 -12.48
CA ASN A 85 1.35 -8.18 -11.93
C ASN A 85 2.41 -7.89 -10.85
N VAL A 86 2.89 -8.89 -10.10
CA VAL A 86 3.85 -8.66 -8.99
C VAL A 86 5.28 -8.58 -9.52
N VAL A 87 5.64 -9.40 -10.51
CA VAL A 87 6.97 -9.40 -11.13
C VAL A 87 7.19 -8.13 -11.97
N ASP A 88 6.12 -7.56 -12.54
CA ASP A 88 6.16 -6.33 -13.35
C ASP A 88 6.46 -5.06 -12.52
N GLU A 89 6.08 -5.02 -11.23
CA GLU A 89 6.24 -3.84 -10.38
C GLU A 89 7.69 -3.66 -9.90
N ASP A 90 8.39 -4.77 -9.70
CA ASP A 90 9.81 -4.84 -9.32
C ASP A 90 10.73 -4.39 -10.48
N ILE A 91 10.38 -4.73 -11.73
CA ILE A 91 11.18 -4.33 -12.91
C ILE A 91 11.22 -2.80 -13.04
N LEU A 92 10.08 -2.12 -12.98
CA LEU A 92 10.03 -0.66 -13.05
C LEU A 92 10.71 0.01 -11.85
N ALA A 93 10.69 -0.61 -10.67
CA ALA A 93 11.40 -0.11 -9.49
C ALA A 93 12.93 -0.13 -9.72
N ASN A 94 13.46 -1.21 -10.28
CA ASN A 94 14.88 -1.34 -10.61
C ASN A 94 15.33 -0.26 -11.61
N HIS A 95 14.51 0.02 -12.64
CA HIS A 95 14.81 1.09 -13.60
C HIS A 95 14.75 2.50 -13.00
N ILE A 96 13.85 2.74 -12.03
CA ILE A 96 13.81 4.02 -11.29
C ILE A 96 15.08 4.20 -10.46
N GLU A 97 15.49 3.17 -9.73
CA GLU A 97 16.71 3.20 -8.91
C GLU A 97 17.96 3.38 -9.79
N LEU A 98 17.99 2.74 -10.96
CA LEU A 98 19.08 2.90 -11.93
C LEU A 98 19.15 4.33 -12.50
N LEU A 99 18.01 4.94 -12.85
CA LEU A 99 17.94 6.32 -13.35
C LEU A 99 18.33 7.36 -12.28
N GLN A 100 18.05 7.08 -11.00
CA GLN A 100 18.46 7.92 -9.86
C GLN A 100 19.84 7.54 -9.29
N SER A 101 20.50 6.54 -9.86
CA SER A 101 21.79 6.09 -9.35
C SER A 101 22.87 7.14 -9.59
N ARG A 102 23.76 7.30 -8.59
CA ARG A 102 24.91 8.21 -8.68
C ARG A 102 25.85 7.87 -9.85
N LEU A 103 25.90 6.61 -10.27
CA LEU A 103 26.69 6.18 -11.42
C LEU A 103 26.16 6.81 -12.72
N ILE A 104 24.87 6.64 -13.02
CA ILE A 104 24.27 7.15 -14.25
C ILE A 104 24.25 8.68 -14.25
N VAL A 105 23.81 9.30 -13.15
CA VAL A 105 23.72 10.77 -13.05
C VAL A 105 25.12 11.40 -13.06
N GLY A 106 26.08 10.83 -12.32
CA GLY A 106 27.45 11.32 -12.28
C GLY A 106 28.14 11.27 -13.63
N GLU A 107 28.10 10.11 -14.30
CA GLU A 107 28.69 9.96 -15.65
C GLU A 107 27.97 10.83 -16.69
N ALA A 108 26.66 10.99 -16.60
CA ALA A 108 25.89 11.86 -17.50
C ALA A 108 26.33 13.32 -17.36
N LEU A 109 26.52 13.80 -16.13
CA LEU A 109 26.98 15.17 -15.86
C LEU A 109 28.43 15.36 -16.27
N GLU A 110 29.32 14.41 -15.97
CA GLU A 110 30.74 14.49 -16.31
C GLU A 110 30.97 14.47 -17.83
N ALA A 111 30.34 13.54 -18.55
CA ALA A 111 30.51 13.38 -20.00
C ALA A 111 30.03 14.59 -20.82
N ASN A 112 29.10 15.38 -20.27
CA ASN A 112 28.55 16.58 -20.91
C ASN A 112 29.08 17.89 -20.30
N GLY A 113 30.04 17.82 -19.36
CA GLY A 113 30.64 19.01 -18.73
C GLY A 113 29.68 19.83 -17.85
N LEU A 114 28.69 19.16 -17.24
CA LEU A 114 27.59 19.79 -16.50
C LEU A 114 27.81 19.83 -14.97
N LEU A 115 28.97 19.37 -14.50
CA LEU A 115 29.30 19.38 -13.07
C LEU A 115 29.48 20.81 -12.52
N GLU A 116 29.88 21.76 -13.37
CA GLU A 116 30.17 23.15 -13.01
C GLU A 116 29.15 24.14 -13.63
N LEU A 117 27.89 23.73 -13.80
CA LEU A 117 26.82 24.59 -14.30
C LEU A 117 26.64 25.83 -13.40
N ASP A 118 26.75 27.03 -13.98
CA ASP A 118 26.62 28.33 -13.30
C ASP A 118 25.30 28.49 -12.53
N SER A 119 24.26 27.78 -12.96
CA SER A 119 22.92 27.75 -12.36
C SER A 119 22.82 26.83 -11.13
N ILE A 120 23.64 25.77 -11.07
CA ILE A 120 23.67 24.78 -10.00
C ILE A 120 24.67 25.18 -8.91
N LEU A 121 25.82 25.75 -9.28
CA LEU A 121 26.89 26.17 -8.37
C LEU A 121 26.42 26.96 -7.13
N PRO A 122 25.46 27.91 -7.22
CA PRO A 122 24.97 28.67 -6.06
C PRO A 122 24.24 27.82 -5.01
N HIS A 123 23.77 26.64 -5.37
CA HIS A 123 22.99 25.74 -4.51
C HIS A 123 23.86 24.67 -3.84
N LEU A 124 25.14 24.58 -4.18
CA LEU A 124 26.08 23.59 -3.66
C LEU A 124 26.68 24.04 -2.32
N ASN A 125 26.93 23.07 -1.43
CA ASN A 125 27.55 23.27 -0.11
C ASN A 125 28.62 22.20 0.13
N GLU A 126 29.41 22.30 1.22
CA GLU A 126 30.47 21.30 1.57
C GLU A 126 29.98 19.83 1.68
N LYS A 127 28.66 19.60 1.71
CA LYS A 127 28.04 18.28 1.84
C LYS A 127 27.25 17.78 0.63
N ILE A 128 26.94 18.65 -0.33
CA ILE A 128 26.06 18.32 -1.48
C ILE A 128 26.83 18.69 -2.74
N ASP A 129 27.17 17.67 -3.53
CA ASP A 129 27.80 17.86 -4.84
C ASP A 129 26.75 18.05 -5.95
N SER A 130 27.19 18.38 -7.17
CA SER A 130 26.29 18.60 -8.31
C SER A 130 25.47 17.35 -8.66
N VAL A 131 25.98 16.16 -8.35
CA VAL A 131 25.28 14.90 -8.63
C VAL A 131 24.15 14.69 -7.61
N ASP A 132 24.45 14.91 -6.33
CA ASP A 132 23.50 14.84 -5.23
C ASP A 132 22.37 15.86 -5.42
N TYR A 133 22.70 17.10 -5.82
CA TYR A 133 21.70 18.12 -6.15
C TYR A 133 20.75 17.67 -7.26
N VAL A 134 21.28 17.09 -8.34
CA VAL A 134 20.47 16.62 -9.47
C VAL A 134 19.59 15.45 -9.07
N ILE A 135 20.10 14.51 -8.27
CA ILE A 135 19.31 13.37 -7.75
C ILE A 135 18.16 13.85 -6.85
N GLU A 136 18.40 14.82 -5.96
CA GLU A 136 17.35 15.37 -5.07
C GLU A 136 16.20 16.04 -5.84
N HIS A 137 16.49 16.63 -7.00
CA HIS A 137 15.51 17.33 -7.84
C HIS A 137 15.02 16.51 -9.04
N LEU A 138 15.45 15.24 -9.15
CA LEU A 138 15.01 14.30 -10.16
C LEU A 138 13.87 13.44 -9.59
N SER A 139 12.65 13.69 -10.05
CA SER A 139 11.48 12.89 -9.66
C SER A 139 11.07 11.93 -10.78
N ILE A 140 10.88 10.66 -10.43
CA ILE A 140 10.43 9.63 -11.37
C ILE A 140 9.14 9.03 -10.86
N VAL A 141 8.08 9.18 -11.66
CA VAL A 141 6.73 8.71 -11.32
C VAL A 141 6.35 7.56 -12.26
N LYS A 142 5.85 6.47 -11.68
CA LYS A 142 5.30 5.34 -12.43
C LYS A 142 3.93 5.71 -13.03
N GLY A 143 3.72 5.42 -14.31
CA GLY A 143 2.43 5.54 -14.99
C GLY A 143 2.08 6.93 -15.52
N GLY A 144 1.02 6.98 -16.32
CA GLY A 144 0.45 8.22 -16.88
C GLY A 144 -0.71 8.80 -16.09
N ASP A 145 -1.26 9.92 -16.55
CA ASP A 145 -2.43 10.56 -15.93
C ASP A 145 -3.72 9.71 -16.11
N GLY A 146 -4.56 9.66 -15.07
CA GLY A 146 -5.90 9.04 -15.14
C GLY A 146 -5.89 7.51 -15.23
N SER A 147 -6.45 6.95 -16.31
CA SER A 147 -6.60 5.50 -16.53
C SER A 147 -5.29 4.78 -16.92
N ALA A 148 -4.19 5.52 -17.10
CA ALA A 148 -2.88 5.00 -17.51
C ALA A 148 -1.90 4.75 -16.35
N LYS A 149 -2.38 4.70 -15.10
CA LYS A 149 -1.53 4.45 -13.91
C LYS A 149 -0.84 3.07 -13.94
N THR A 150 -1.38 2.11 -14.68
CA THR A 150 -0.83 0.77 -14.88
C THR A 150 0.01 0.64 -16.16
N ALA A 151 0.24 1.72 -16.90
CA ALA A 151 1.09 1.67 -18.08
C ALA A 151 2.56 1.46 -17.66
N ARG A 152 3.31 0.68 -18.44
CA ARG A 152 4.77 0.44 -18.28
C ARG A 152 5.61 1.66 -18.69
N SER A 153 5.12 2.85 -18.41
CA SER A 153 5.76 4.12 -18.73
C SER A 153 6.30 4.77 -17.47
N LEU A 154 7.54 5.23 -17.51
CA LEU A 154 8.14 6.10 -16.50
C LEU A 154 8.02 7.55 -16.97
N LYS A 155 7.53 8.42 -16.09
CA LYS A 155 7.57 9.86 -16.26
C LYS A 155 8.73 10.41 -15.42
N VAL A 156 9.76 10.91 -16.10
CA VAL A 156 10.95 11.50 -15.47
C VAL A 156 10.80 13.01 -15.52
N LEU A 157 10.90 13.68 -14.38
CA LEU A 157 10.86 15.13 -14.27
C LEU A 157 12.09 15.64 -13.54
N PHE A 158 12.67 16.72 -14.07
CA PHE A 158 13.78 17.41 -13.43
C PHE A 158 13.40 18.88 -13.24
N ASP A 159 13.45 19.34 -11.98
CA ASP A 159 13.07 20.69 -11.58
C ASP A 159 14.31 21.54 -11.26
N HIS A 160 14.48 22.67 -11.95
CA HIS A 160 15.60 23.58 -11.71
C HIS A 160 15.26 25.04 -12.08
N THR A 161 16.09 26.00 -11.66
CA THR A 161 15.86 27.44 -11.82
C THR A 161 16.02 27.95 -13.25
N ASP A 162 16.70 27.19 -14.11
CA ASP A 162 16.91 27.55 -15.51
C ASP A 162 16.22 26.59 -16.49
N ALA A 163 15.58 27.15 -17.52
CA ALA A 163 14.74 26.40 -18.46
C ALA A 163 15.54 25.62 -19.52
N GLU A 164 16.75 26.06 -19.85
CA GLU A 164 17.64 25.39 -20.80
C GLU A 164 18.41 24.27 -20.09
N ASP A 165 18.93 24.57 -18.90
CA ASP A 165 19.70 23.60 -18.11
C ASP A 165 18.84 22.41 -17.66
N THR A 166 17.56 22.64 -17.36
CA THR A 166 16.62 21.53 -17.05
C THR A 166 16.52 20.53 -18.19
N GLN A 167 16.43 21.01 -19.43
CA GLN A 167 16.36 20.16 -20.60
C GLN A 167 17.68 19.44 -20.85
N LEU A 168 18.80 20.17 -20.72
CA LEU A 168 20.12 19.68 -21.03
C LEU A 168 20.54 18.55 -20.06
N VAL A 169 20.37 18.77 -18.76
CA VAL A 169 20.64 17.77 -17.72
C VAL A 169 19.76 16.53 -17.91
N LEU A 170 18.45 16.70 -18.11
CA LEU A 170 17.54 15.57 -18.30
C LEU A 170 17.87 14.77 -19.58
N THR A 171 18.25 15.46 -20.65
CA THR A 171 18.67 14.81 -21.90
C THR A 171 19.97 14.03 -21.71
N ALA A 172 20.95 14.59 -21.01
CA ALA A 172 22.20 13.91 -20.70
C ALA A 172 21.98 12.63 -19.88
N ILE A 173 21.13 12.69 -18.85
CA ILE A 173 20.80 11.53 -18.01
C ILE A 173 20.12 10.44 -18.84
N LEU A 174 19.10 10.78 -19.63
CA LEU A 174 18.37 9.80 -20.44
C LEU A 174 19.24 9.16 -21.52
N LYS A 175 20.11 9.96 -22.16
CA LYS A 175 21.06 9.45 -23.16
C LYS A 175 22.06 8.50 -22.51
N ARG A 176 22.63 8.86 -21.35
CA ARG A 176 23.59 8.00 -20.65
C ARG A 176 22.93 6.70 -20.18
N TYR A 177 21.71 6.80 -19.70
CA TYR A 177 20.90 5.66 -19.33
C TYR A 177 20.65 4.72 -20.53
N GLU A 178 20.29 5.27 -21.69
CA GLU A 178 20.10 4.49 -22.93
C GLU A 178 21.37 3.76 -23.33
N GLU A 179 22.52 4.46 -23.37
CA GLU A 179 23.83 3.87 -23.64
C GLU A 179 24.17 2.75 -22.65
N PHE A 180 23.88 2.95 -21.36
CA PHE A 180 24.13 1.95 -20.33
C PHE A 180 23.30 0.68 -20.58
N ILE A 181 21.99 0.79 -20.81
CA ILE A 181 21.13 -0.37 -21.07
C ILE A 181 21.56 -1.11 -22.34
N ILE A 182 21.82 -0.38 -23.44
CA ILE A 182 22.31 -0.98 -24.69
C ILE A 182 23.61 -1.74 -24.43
N SER A 183 24.58 -1.12 -23.74
CA SER A 183 25.86 -1.76 -23.44
C SER A 183 25.73 -3.03 -22.59
N GLN A 184 24.82 -3.04 -21.59
CA GLN A 184 24.57 -4.20 -20.75
C GLN A 184 23.97 -5.36 -21.58
N VAL A 185 22.99 -5.06 -22.42
CA VAL A 185 22.36 -6.07 -23.30
C VAL A 185 23.39 -6.62 -24.30
N GLU A 186 24.15 -5.75 -24.96
CA GLU A 186 25.21 -6.15 -25.88
C GLU A 186 26.28 -7.01 -25.20
N GLN A 187 26.68 -6.66 -23.98
CA GLN A 187 27.67 -7.43 -23.22
C GLN A 187 27.15 -8.82 -22.84
N VAL A 188 25.91 -8.92 -22.34
CA VAL A 188 25.30 -10.20 -21.94
C VAL A 188 25.08 -11.09 -23.16
N VAL A 189 24.53 -10.56 -24.24
CA VAL A 189 24.34 -11.29 -25.51
C VAL A 189 25.69 -11.69 -26.10
N GLY A 190 26.69 -10.80 -26.07
CA GLY A 190 28.04 -11.08 -26.53
C GLY A 190 28.71 -12.22 -25.77
N GLN A 191 28.60 -12.23 -24.44
CA GLN A 191 29.11 -13.32 -23.59
C GLN A 191 28.38 -14.64 -23.86
N ALA A 192 27.05 -14.62 -23.96
CA ALA A 192 26.26 -15.81 -24.29
C ALA A 192 26.66 -16.39 -25.66
N ASN A 193 26.78 -15.54 -26.68
CA ASN A 193 27.25 -15.93 -28.01
C ASN A 193 28.68 -16.49 -27.98
N GLN A 194 29.59 -15.91 -27.20
CA GLN A 194 30.95 -16.45 -27.03
C GLN A 194 30.94 -17.84 -26.41
N MET A 195 30.17 -18.04 -25.32
CA MET A 195 30.08 -19.34 -24.65
C MET A 195 29.47 -20.42 -25.53
N VAL A 196 28.39 -20.11 -26.26
CA VAL A 196 27.74 -21.08 -27.16
C VAL A 196 28.61 -21.38 -28.38
N ASN A 197 29.31 -20.39 -28.95
CA ASN A 197 30.30 -20.64 -30.00
C ASN A 197 31.48 -21.49 -29.51
N GLN A 198 31.96 -21.27 -28.29
CA GLN A 198 33.00 -22.10 -27.70
C GLN A 198 32.53 -23.55 -27.55
N ALA A 199 31.33 -23.76 -26.97
CA ALA A 199 30.74 -25.08 -26.84
C ALA A 199 30.54 -25.76 -28.22
N LYS A 200 30.10 -25.01 -29.24
CA LYS A 200 29.99 -25.52 -30.61
C LYS A 200 31.33 -26.04 -31.12
N ASN A 201 32.39 -25.25 -31.01
CA ASN A 201 33.72 -25.63 -31.49
C ASN A 201 34.30 -26.84 -30.74
N GLU A 202 34.04 -26.94 -29.43
CA GLU A 202 34.44 -28.09 -28.61
C GLU A 202 33.71 -29.37 -29.08
N VAL A 203 32.38 -29.32 -29.22
CA VAL A 203 31.58 -30.47 -29.69
C VAL A 203 31.95 -30.85 -31.13
N GLU A 204 32.17 -29.88 -32.02
CA GLU A 204 32.62 -30.13 -33.40
C GLU A 204 33.97 -30.85 -33.43
N THR A 205 34.91 -30.45 -32.56
CA THR A 205 36.22 -31.11 -32.45
C THR A 205 36.08 -32.54 -31.92
N GLU A 206 35.23 -32.77 -30.92
CA GLU A 206 34.97 -34.11 -30.38
C GLU A 206 34.25 -35.02 -31.38
N LEU A 207 33.32 -34.47 -32.17
CA LEU A 207 32.60 -35.19 -33.22
C LEU A 207 33.57 -35.67 -34.31
N VAL A 208 34.41 -34.78 -34.84
CA VAL A 208 35.42 -35.13 -35.84
C VAL A 208 36.40 -36.19 -35.30
N ALA A 209 36.80 -36.08 -34.03
CA ALA A 209 37.65 -37.09 -33.40
C ALA A 209 36.95 -38.46 -33.28
N ALA A 210 35.67 -38.48 -32.91
CA ALA A 210 34.88 -39.70 -32.83
C ALA A 210 34.66 -40.36 -34.21
N GLU A 211 34.43 -39.55 -35.25
CA GLU A 211 34.35 -40.02 -36.64
C GLU A 211 35.68 -40.63 -37.11
N GLN A 212 36.81 -39.99 -36.82
CA GLN A 212 38.14 -40.53 -37.17
C GLN A 212 38.44 -41.85 -36.45
N GLU A 213 38.09 -41.94 -35.16
CA GLU A 213 38.19 -43.16 -34.35
C GLU A 213 37.35 -44.29 -34.98
N TYR A 214 36.12 -44.01 -35.37
CA TYR A 214 35.23 -44.94 -36.04
C TYR A 214 35.78 -45.41 -37.40
N LEU A 215 36.26 -44.48 -38.23
CA LEU A 215 36.84 -44.81 -39.54
C LEU A 215 38.07 -45.72 -39.40
N THR A 216 38.92 -45.47 -38.40
CA THR A 216 40.10 -46.29 -38.12
C THR A 216 39.71 -47.69 -37.63
N ALA A 217 38.71 -47.80 -36.75
CA ALA A 217 38.15 -49.08 -36.33
C ALA A 217 37.56 -49.86 -37.52
N ARG A 218 36.86 -49.17 -38.41
CA ARG A 218 36.24 -49.76 -39.61
C ARG A 218 37.25 -50.31 -40.61
N GLN A 219 38.42 -49.69 -40.74
CA GLN A 219 39.50 -50.19 -41.60
C GLN A 219 40.05 -51.54 -41.11
N ASN A 220 39.97 -51.81 -39.80
CA ASN A 220 40.44 -53.04 -39.18
C ASN A 220 39.32 -54.08 -38.98
N ALA A 221 38.18 -53.93 -39.67
CA ALA A 221 37.04 -54.80 -39.52
C ALA A 221 37.33 -56.25 -40.00
N PRO A 222 36.86 -57.27 -39.27
CA PRO A 222 36.90 -58.65 -39.73
C PRO A 222 36.13 -58.86 -41.05
N LEU A 223 36.66 -59.70 -41.94
CA LEU A 223 36.19 -59.95 -43.32
C LEU A 223 34.70 -60.34 -43.48
N PHE A 224 34.06 -60.87 -42.44
CA PHE A 224 32.68 -61.38 -42.49
C PHE A 224 31.67 -60.51 -41.73
N PHE A 225 32.06 -59.31 -41.28
CA PHE A 225 31.13 -58.36 -40.68
C PHE A 225 30.21 -57.74 -41.75
N GLN A 226 28.92 -58.07 -41.76
CA GLN A 226 27.95 -57.60 -42.76
C GLN A 226 27.07 -56.43 -42.28
N GLY A 227 27.24 -55.97 -41.04
CA GLY A 227 26.42 -54.92 -40.44
C GLY A 227 25.47 -55.44 -39.36
N GLU A 228 24.77 -54.51 -38.73
CA GLU A 228 23.93 -54.74 -37.56
C GLU A 228 22.80 -55.75 -37.84
N GLY A 229 22.68 -56.76 -36.99
CA GLY A 229 21.62 -57.78 -37.06
C GLY A 229 21.87 -58.92 -38.06
N SER A 230 23.04 -58.97 -38.70
CA SER A 230 23.45 -60.16 -39.45
C SER A 230 23.81 -61.30 -38.50
N SER A 231 23.43 -62.54 -38.82
CA SER A 231 23.77 -63.67 -37.96
C SER A 231 25.28 -63.90 -37.99
N ASN A 232 25.89 -63.97 -36.80
CA ASN A 232 27.33 -64.21 -36.69
C ASN A 232 27.64 -65.62 -37.21
N ILE A 233 28.19 -65.68 -38.43
CA ILE A 233 28.51 -66.94 -39.12
C ILE A 233 29.41 -67.83 -38.27
N TYR A 234 30.32 -67.25 -37.47
CA TYR A 234 31.19 -68.01 -36.57
C TYR A 234 30.44 -68.56 -35.36
N GLN A 235 29.48 -67.82 -34.82
CA GLN A 235 28.62 -68.29 -33.74
C GLN A 235 27.70 -69.43 -34.20
N ASP A 236 27.11 -69.29 -35.39
CA ASP A 236 26.29 -70.34 -36.00
C ASP A 236 27.13 -71.61 -36.27
N ARG A 237 28.36 -71.42 -36.78
CA ARG A 237 29.31 -72.53 -36.98
C ARG A 237 29.73 -73.17 -35.67
N PHE A 238 30.04 -72.39 -34.64
CA PHE A 238 30.38 -72.90 -33.31
C PHE A 238 29.22 -73.72 -32.73
N ARG A 239 27.98 -73.21 -32.82
CA ARG A 239 26.78 -73.92 -32.39
C ARG A 239 26.62 -75.25 -33.11
N SER A 240 26.78 -75.26 -34.43
CA SER A 240 26.69 -76.50 -35.21
C SER A 240 27.77 -77.52 -34.82
N LEU A 241 29.00 -77.06 -34.53
CA LEU A 241 30.09 -77.93 -34.07
C LEU A 241 29.84 -78.48 -32.66
N GLN A 242 29.25 -77.68 -31.76
CA GLN A 242 28.86 -78.13 -30.42
C GLN A 242 27.74 -79.18 -30.47
N GLU A 243 26.79 -79.03 -31.38
CA GLU A 243 25.74 -80.04 -31.63
C GLU A 243 26.36 -81.36 -32.11
N GLN A 244 27.32 -81.32 -33.05
CA GLN A 244 28.04 -82.52 -33.49
C GLN A 244 28.88 -83.18 -32.38
N LEU A 245 29.53 -82.38 -31.53
CA LEU A 245 30.28 -82.90 -30.37
C LEU A 245 29.36 -83.62 -29.37
N LEU A 246 28.18 -83.05 -29.13
CA LEU A 246 27.17 -83.67 -28.25
C LEU A 246 26.72 -85.03 -28.78
N ASP A 247 26.49 -85.15 -30.09
CA ASP A 247 26.13 -86.42 -30.73
C ASP A 247 27.25 -87.46 -30.55
N ILE A 248 28.52 -87.08 -30.72
CA ILE A 248 29.66 -87.97 -30.48
C ILE A 248 29.74 -88.40 -29.01
N ASP A 249 29.52 -87.48 -28.06
CA ASP A 249 29.56 -87.82 -26.63
C ASP A 249 28.45 -88.81 -26.25
N ILE A 250 27.25 -88.67 -26.84
CA ILE A 250 26.16 -89.64 -26.70
C ILE A 250 26.57 -91.00 -27.25
N GLN A 251 27.17 -91.05 -28.44
CA GLN A 251 27.65 -92.28 -29.06
C GLN A 251 28.74 -92.95 -28.22
N GLU A 252 29.79 -92.22 -27.81
CA GLU A 252 30.86 -92.73 -26.95
C GLU A 252 30.32 -93.29 -25.63
N SER A 253 29.40 -92.58 -24.98
CA SER A 253 28.79 -93.01 -23.72
C SER A 253 28.01 -94.32 -23.89
N SER A 254 27.27 -94.44 -24.99
CA SER A 254 26.53 -95.66 -25.33
C SER A 254 27.48 -96.85 -25.56
N ILE A 255 28.58 -96.64 -26.29
CA ILE A 255 29.57 -97.67 -26.58
C ILE A 255 30.36 -98.05 -25.33
N LYS A 256 30.80 -97.10 -24.50
CA LYS A 256 31.47 -97.37 -23.21
C LYS A 256 30.58 -98.21 -22.29
N THR A 257 29.27 -97.91 -22.25
CA THR A 257 28.30 -98.69 -21.48
C THR A 257 28.18 -100.12 -21.99
N ARG A 258 28.12 -100.30 -23.33
CA ARG A 258 28.12 -101.63 -23.95
C ARG A 258 29.41 -102.40 -23.67
N LEU A 259 30.56 -101.75 -23.85
CA LEU A 259 31.88 -102.32 -23.61
C LEU A 259 32.03 -102.79 -22.16
N LYS A 260 31.67 -101.95 -21.19
CA LYS A 260 31.73 -102.32 -19.77
C LYS A 260 30.82 -103.51 -19.43
N ARG A 261 29.65 -103.60 -20.06
CA ARG A 261 28.75 -104.75 -19.92
C ARG A 261 29.40 -106.03 -20.44
N VAL A 262 30.02 -105.97 -21.62
CA VAL A 262 30.68 -107.12 -22.26
C VAL A 262 31.93 -107.55 -21.48
N GLU A 263 32.73 -106.61 -20.98
CA GLU A 263 33.92 -106.90 -20.15
C GLU A 263 33.55 -107.60 -18.84
N VAL A 264 32.50 -107.13 -18.16
CA VAL A 264 31.99 -107.80 -16.94
C VAL A 264 31.59 -109.25 -17.25
N THR A 265 30.87 -109.47 -18.35
CA THR A 265 30.47 -110.83 -18.76
C THR A 265 31.65 -111.70 -19.18
N LEU A 266 32.68 -111.14 -19.83
CA LEU A 266 33.91 -111.86 -20.16
C LEU A 266 34.66 -112.32 -18.90
N ASN A 267 34.78 -111.46 -17.88
CA ASN A 267 35.41 -111.83 -16.61
C ASN A 267 34.62 -112.91 -15.87
N GLU A 268 33.27 -112.84 -15.87
CA GLU A 268 32.43 -113.90 -15.31
C GLU A 268 32.62 -115.24 -16.03
N ILE A 269 32.85 -115.24 -17.35
CA ILE A 269 33.14 -116.45 -18.14
C ILE A 269 34.52 -117.02 -17.79
N ASP A 270 35.54 -116.18 -17.66
CA ASP A 270 36.91 -116.64 -17.36
C ASP A 270 37.03 -117.23 -15.93
N GLU A 271 36.17 -116.82 -14.99
CA GLU A 271 36.15 -117.35 -13.60
C GLU A 271 35.34 -118.66 -13.43
N THR A 272 34.37 -118.93 -14.31
CA THR A 272 33.52 -120.14 -14.23
C THR A 272 33.86 -121.11 -15.36
N ASN A 273 34.25 -122.34 -15.03
CA ASN A 273 34.55 -123.41 -16.00
C ASN A 273 33.25 -123.96 -16.65
N THR A 274 32.47 -123.06 -17.24
CA THR A 274 31.13 -123.27 -17.80
C THR A 274 31.24 -123.95 -19.16
N SER A 275 30.34 -124.90 -19.45
CA SER A 275 30.32 -125.67 -20.71
C SER A 275 30.27 -124.76 -21.94
N ALA A 276 30.85 -125.19 -23.06
CA ALA A 276 30.86 -124.44 -24.32
C ALA A 276 29.46 -124.04 -24.81
N VAL A 277 28.43 -124.79 -24.40
CA VAL A 277 27.03 -124.59 -24.77
C VAL A 277 26.33 -123.50 -23.93
N ASP A 278 26.70 -123.34 -22.65
CA ASP A 278 26.18 -122.25 -21.80
C ASP A 278 26.85 -120.90 -22.13
N GLN A 279 28.06 -120.93 -22.68
CA GLN A 279 28.75 -119.71 -23.15
C GLN A 279 28.05 -119.06 -24.37
N LEU A 280 27.27 -119.83 -25.13
CA LEU A 280 26.52 -119.32 -26.30
C LEU A 280 25.35 -118.39 -25.92
N ASP A 281 24.77 -118.55 -24.72
CA ASP A 281 23.69 -117.66 -24.25
C ASP A 281 24.23 -116.26 -23.91
N LYS A 282 25.52 -116.16 -23.57
CA LYS A 282 26.20 -114.89 -23.27
C LYS A 282 26.58 -114.08 -24.53
N LEU A 283 26.50 -114.68 -25.72
CA LEU A 283 26.72 -113.99 -27.01
C LEU A 283 25.57 -113.07 -27.43
N ALA A 284 24.41 -113.17 -26.78
CA ALA A 284 23.27 -112.31 -27.06
C ALA A 284 23.47 -110.85 -26.61
N LEU A 285 24.59 -110.52 -25.95
CA LEU A 285 25.01 -109.14 -25.64
C LEU A 285 25.51 -108.34 -26.86
N ILE A 286 25.76 -109.00 -27.99
CA ILE A 286 26.19 -108.36 -29.23
C ILE A 286 24.94 -107.90 -30.00
N ASP A 287 24.90 -106.63 -30.39
CA ASP A 287 23.80 -106.13 -31.23
C ASP A 287 23.85 -106.68 -32.66
N SER A 288 22.71 -106.66 -33.36
CA SER A 288 22.57 -107.26 -34.69
C SER A 288 23.51 -106.63 -35.72
N GLU A 289 23.77 -105.32 -35.63
CA GLU A 289 24.65 -104.59 -36.54
C GLU A 289 26.12 -104.99 -36.33
N SER A 290 26.54 -105.11 -35.07
CA SER A 290 27.88 -105.57 -34.70
C SER A 290 28.07 -107.06 -35.01
N LEU A 291 27.02 -107.87 -34.92
CA LEU A 291 27.04 -109.28 -35.33
C LEU A 291 27.29 -109.44 -36.83
N GLU A 292 26.70 -108.60 -37.67
CA GLU A 292 26.99 -108.60 -39.11
C GLU A 292 28.45 -108.21 -39.39
N ARG A 293 28.95 -107.14 -38.72
CA ARG A 293 30.36 -106.70 -38.86
C ARG A 293 31.34 -107.77 -38.37
N LEU A 294 31.01 -108.47 -37.28
CA LEU A 294 31.78 -109.61 -36.76
C LEU A 294 31.69 -110.85 -37.65
N GLY A 295 30.54 -111.12 -38.27
CA GLY A 295 30.36 -112.21 -39.22
C GLY A 295 31.22 -112.02 -40.48
N VAL A 296 31.27 -110.78 -41.00
CA VAL A 296 32.19 -110.40 -42.09
C VAL A 296 33.65 -110.53 -41.65
N PHE A 297 34.00 -110.07 -40.44
CA PHE A 297 35.35 -110.20 -39.89
C PHE A 297 35.79 -111.67 -39.75
N ALA A 298 34.92 -112.52 -39.19
CA ALA A 298 35.17 -113.95 -39.05
C ALA A 298 35.31 -114.64 -40.41
N GLY A 299 34.47 -114.27 -41.39
CA GLY A 299 34.57 -114.78 -42.77
C GLY A 299 35.87 -114.36 -43.48
N LEU A 300 36.35 -113.14 -43.24
CA LEU A 300 37.61 -112.63 -43.78
C LEU A 300 38.84 -113.32 -43.15
N GLN A 301 38.86 -113.53 -41.83
CA GLN A 301 39.93 -114.29 -41.17
C GLN A 301 40.05 -115.72 -41.71
N MET A 302 38.91 -116.36 -41.98
CA MET A 302 38.85 -117.72 -42.53
C MET A 302 39.27 -117.81 -43.99
N SER A 303 39.21 -116.70 -44.73
CA SER A 303 39.65 -116.62 -46.13
C SER A 303 41.15 -116.34 -46.26
N ALA A 304 41.80 -115.88 -45.19
CA ALA A 304 43.22 -115.50 -45.18
C ALA A 304 44.19 -116.68 -44.92
N SER A 305 43.70 -117.82 -44.42
CA SER A 305 44.50 -119.04 -44.18
C SER A 305 44.30 -120.08 -45.29
N ASN A 306 44.97 -119.92 -46.44
CA ASN A 306 44.80 -120.81 -47.60
C ASN A 306 45.93 -121.84 -47.78
N THR A 307 45.57 -123.13 -47.79
CA THR A 307 46.31 -124.20 -48.47
C THR A 307 45.36 -124.98 -49.38
N ALA A 308 45.82 -125.34 -50.59
CA ALA A 308 44.99 -125.94 -51.65
C ALA A 308 44.40 -127.33 -51.32
N GLU A 309 44.92 -128.02 -50.30
CA GLU A 309 44.41 -129.32 -49.81
C GLU A 309 43.17 -129.20 -48.91
N PHE A 310 42.84 -128.00 -48.42
CA PHE A 310 41.66 -127.75 -47.57
C PHE A 310 40.33 -127.77 -48.35
N LYS A 311 40.36 -127.63 -49.69
CA LYS A 311 39.17 -127.40 -50.53
C LYS A 311 38.36 -128.65 -50.91
N SER A 312 38.86 -129.88 -50.68
CA SER A 312 38.26 -131.07 -51.32
C SER A 312 37.54 -132.09 -50.41
N ALA A 313 37.57 -131.98 -49.08
CA ALA A 313 36.92 -133.01 -48.23
C ALA A 313 36.30 -132.57 -46.87
N MET A 314 36.22 -131.29 -46.52
CA MET A 314 35.67 -130.82 -45.24
C MET A 314 34.69 -129.60 -45.21
N PRO A 315 34.32 -128.92 -46.33
CA PRO A 315 33.41 -127.75 -46.24
C PRO A 315 31.99 -128.06 -45.77
N ALA A 316 31.31 -129.08 -46.32
CA ALA A 316 29.86 -129.25 -46.13
C ALA A 316 29.43 -129.55 -44.67
N LYS A 317 30.26 -130.23 -43.88
CA LYS A 317 29.95 -130.53 -42.47
C LYS A 317 30.26 -129.36 -41.52
N MET A 318 31.30 -128.56 -41.81
CA MET A 318 31.60 -127.34 -41.04
C MET A 318 30.65 -126.20 -41.40
N GLU A 319 30.17 -126.12 -42.65
CA GLU A 319 29.12 -125.17 -43.04
C GLU A 319 27.80 -125.45 -42.32
N GLY A 320 27.41 -126.74 -42.19
CA GLY A 320 26.23 -127.13 -41.41
C GLY A 320 26.34 -126.73 -39.93
N ALA A 321 27.49 -127.00 -39.29
CA ALA A 321 27.71 -126.58 -37.90
C ALA A 321 27.70 -125.05 -37.75
N ARG A 322 28.25 -124.30 -38.72
CA ARG A 322 28.19 -122.82 -38.73
C ARG A 322 26.79 -122.28 -38.93
N ALA A 323 26.01 -122.86 -39.84
CA ALA A 323 24.63 -122.47 -40.09
C ALA A 323 23.78 -122.67 -38.83
N GLU A 324 23.99 -123.78 -38.11
CA GLU A 324 23.29 -124.06 -36.86
C GLU A 324 23.76 -123.16 -35.70
N ILE A 325 25.06 -122.85 -35.59
CA ILE A 325 25.54 -121.84 -34.61
C ILE A 325 24.93 -120.47 -34.90
N THR A 326 24.85 -120.08 -36.18
CA THR A 326 24.23 -118.81 -36.60
C THR A 326 22.74 -118.79 -36.29
N HIS A 327 22.04 -119.91 -36.54
CA HIS A 327 20.63 -120.09 -36.21
C HIS A 327 20.40 -120.04 -34.69
N LEU A 328 21.25 -120.68 -33.90
CA LEU A 328 21.20 -120.63 -32.44
C LEU A 328 21.40 -119.21 -31.91
N LEU A 329 22.32 -118.44 -32.49
CA LEU A 329 22.53 -117.03 -32.14
C LEU A 329 21.32 -116.15 -32.49
N GLN A 330 20.69 -116.38 -33.63
CA GLN A 330 19.45 -115.69 -34.02
C GLN A 330 18.30 -116.03 -33.07
N LEU A 331 18.13 -117.30 -32.72
CA LEU A 331 17.12 -117.74 -31.75
C LEU A 331 17.39 -117.15 -30.35
N ASN A 332 18.65 -117.07 -29.93
CA ASN A 332 19.03 -116.45 -28.65
C ASN A 332 18.80 -114.92 -28.64
N SER A 333 19.09 -114.23 -29.75
CA SER A 333 18.76 -112.81 -29.90
C SER A 333 17.24 -112.58 -29.87
N GLU A 334 16.47 -113.40 -30.58
CA GLU A 334 15.01 -113.32 -30.59
C GLU A 334 14.40 -113.67 -29.22
N LYS A 335 14.98 -114.65 -28.50
CA LYS A 335 14.63 -114.96 -27.11
C LYS A 335 14.83 -113.76 -26.20
N GLN A 336 15.96 -113.06 -26.29
CA GLN A 336 16.19 -111.87 -25.46
C GLN A 336 15.17 -110.77 -25.77
N ARG A 337 14.89 -110.53 -27.06
CA ARG A 337 13.87 -109.57 -27.48
C ARG A 337 12.49 -109.93 -26.92
N LEU A 338 12.07 -111.19 -27.04
CA LEU A 338 10.78 -111.67 -26.55
C LEU A 338 10.71 -111.73 -25.02
N THR A 339 11.81 -112.03 -24.33
CA THR A 339 11.87 -112.04 -22.86
C THR A 339 11.77 -110.63 -22.29
N ALA A 340 12.39 -109.64 -22.93
CA ALA A 340 12.28 -108.23 -22.52
C ALA A 340 10.83 -107.70 -22.65
N VAL A 341 10.07 -108.18 -23.64
CA VAL A 341 8.69 -107.73 -23.91
C VAL A 341 7.63 -108.54 -23.14
N PHE A 342 7.78 -109.87 -23.05
CA PHE A 342 6.74 -110.78 -22.56
C PHE A 342 7.09 -111.50 -21.25
N GLY A 343 8.34 -111.39 -20.76
CA GLY A 343 8.83 -112.06 -19.55
C GLY A 343 9.20 -113.54 -19.76
N PRO A 344 9.98 -114.13 -18.83
CA PRO A 344 10.63 -115.43 -19.03
C PRO A 344 9.69 -116.65 -19.04
N GLY A 345 8.47 -116.54 -18.51
CA GLY A 345 7.50 -117.64 -18.43
C GLY A 345 6.49 -117.72 -19.59
N HIS A 346 6.58 -116.86 -20.60
CA HIS A 346 5.58 -116.76 -21.67
C HIS A 346 5.67 -117.96 -22.64
N PRO A 347 4.54 -118.52 -23.15
CA PRO A 347 4.56 -119.72 -24.00
C PRO A 347 5.44 -119.60 -25.24
N LYS A 348 5.48 -118.42 -25.89
CA LYS A 348 6.37 -118.17 -27.03
C LYS A 348 7.86 -118.13 -26.66
N VAL A 349 8.18 -117.65 -25.45
CA VAL A 349 9.56 -117.66 -24.94
C VAL A 349 9.96 -119.09 -24.61
N GLN A 350 9.04 -119.90 -24.07
CA GLN A 350 9.25 -121.33 -23.83
C GLN A 350 9.37 -122.14 -25.11
N ASP A 351 8.63 -121.78 -26.17
CA ASP A 351 8.72 -122.42 -27.49
C ASP A 351 10.09 -122.17 -28.12
N ILE A 352 10.55 -120.92 -28.14
CA ILE A 352 11.90 -120.56 -28.58
C ILE A 352 12.96 -121.22 -27.67
N GLN A 353 12.74 -121.28 -26.36
CA GLN A 353 13.63 -121.98 -25.43
C GLN A 353 13.74 -123.47 -25.79
N GLY A 354 12.63 -124.12 -26.14
CA GLY A 354 12.61 -125.50 -26.60
C GLY A 354 13.34 -125.69 -27.93
N GLN A 355 13.22 -124.74 -28.85
CA GLN A 355 13.97 -124.74 -30.11
C GLN A 355 15.48 -124.57 -29.88
N ILE A 356 15.88 -123.65 -28.98
CA ILE A 356 17.28 -123.47 -28.59
C ILE A 356 17.83 -124.75 -27.97
N GLU A 357 17.10 -125.38 -27.05
CA GLU A 357 17.54 -126.62 -26.41
C GLU A 357 17.70 -127.76 -27.42
N GLY A 358 16.76 -127.88 -28.38
CA GLY A 358 16.86 -128.86 -29.46
C GLY A 358 18.09 -128.66 -30.36
N VAL A 359 18.44 -127.40 -30.67
CA VAL A 359 19.67 -127.10 -31.43
C VAL A 359 20.92 -127.32 -30.57
N LYS A 360 20.88 -127.03 -29.26
CA LYS A 360 21.98 -127.30 -28.31
C LYS A 360 22.28 -128.80 -28.19
N GLU A 361 21.27 -129.64 -28.03
CA GLU A 361 21.43 -131.10 -27.97
C GLU A 361 22.03 -131.65 -29.29
N PHE A 362 21.61 -131.10 -30.44
CA PHE A 362 22.16 -131.47 -31.74
C PHE A 362 23.66 -131.12 -31.86
N LEU A 363 24.09 -129.98 -31.34
CA LEU A 363 25.50 -129.58 -31.33
C LEU A 363 26.34 -130.45 -30.38
N GLN A 364 25.84 -130.76 -29.18
CA GLN A 364 26.52 -131.64 -28.22
C GLN A 364 26.70 -133.07 -28.76
N SER A 365 25.69 -133.62 -29.45
CA SER A 365 25.77 -134.96 -30.03
C SER A 365 26.84 -135.12 -31.12
N ASN A 366 27.28 -133.99 -31.71
CA ASN A 366 28.32 -133.94 -32.74
C ASN A 366 29.69 -133.48 -32.21
N GLU A 367 29.83 -133.26 -30.90
CA GLU A 367 31.03 -132.68 -30.27
C GLU A 367 32.26 -133.62 -30.30
N ASN A 368 32.05 -134.94 -30.46
CA ASN A 368 33.11 -135.94 -30.65
C ASN A 368 33.82 -135.87 -32.03
N LEU A 369 33.38 -134.99 -32.93
CA LEU A 369 34.08 -134.67 -34.19
C LEU A 369 35.03 -133.47 -34.05
N ALA A 370 35.00 -132.74 -32.93
CA ALA A 370 35.85 -131.57 -32.67
C ALA A 370 37.24 -131.92 -32.12
N GLU A 371 37.43 -133.10 -31.49
CA GLU A 371 38.74 -133.51 -30.95
C GLU A 371 39.77 -133.87 -32.04
N SER A 372 39.34 -134.16 -33.27
CA SER A 372 40.23 -134.37 -34.42
C SER A 372 40.74 -133.06 -35.06
N ALA A 373 40.34 -131.90 -34.54
CA ALA A 373 40.80 -130.57 -34.99
C ALA A 373 42.00 -130.02 -34.21
N SER A 374 42.60 -130.80 -33.30
CA SER A 374 43.73 -130.41 -32.43
C SER A 374 45.11 -130.35 -33.11
N MET A 375 45.17 -130.31 -34.45
CA MET A 375 46.44 -130.16 -35.21
C MET A 375 46.54 -128.85 -36.02
N PHE A 376 45.60 -127.92 -35.86
CA PHE A 376 45.62 -126.61 -36.52
C PHE A 376 45.27 -125.52 -35.50
N GLY A 377 45.99 -124.39 -35.56
CA GLY A 377 46.16 -123.43 -34.47
C GLY A 377 44.90 -122.87 -33.79
N GLU A 378 45.12 -122.34 -32.58
CA GLU A 378 44.21 -121.76 -31.55
C GLU A 378 43.12 -120.73 -31.99
N SER A 379 42.72 -120.69 -33.26
CA SER A 379 41.85 -119.65 -33.80
C SER A 379 40.54 -120.20 -34.35
N THR A 380 39.79 -120.96 -33.55
CA THR A 380 38.43 -121.41 -33.91
C THR A 380 37.39 -120.86 -32.94
N LEU A 381 36.66 -119.82 -33.36
CA LEU A 381 35.26 -119.49 -33.01
C LEU A 381 34.71 -119.96 -31.64
N THR A 382 35.43 -119.70 -30.55
CA THR A 382 34.86 -119.83 -29.21
C THR A 382 34.00 -118.59 -28.90
N ALA A 383 32.94 -118.75 -28.10
CA ALA A 383 32.09 -117.63 -27.67
C ALA A 383 32.94 -116.50 -27.03
N THR A 384 33.94 -116.88 -26.25
CA THR A 384 34.93 -115.96 -25.67
C THR A 384 35.76 -115.23 -26.73
N GLY A 385 36.12 -115.90 -27.84
CA GLY A 385 36.84 -115.29 -28.97
C GLY A 385 36.00 -114.24 -29.72
N LEU A 386 34.71 -114.51 -29.93
CA LEU A 386 33.79 -113.55 -30.55
C LEU A 386 33.53 -112.32 -29.66
N LEU A 387 33.36 -112.52 -28.35
CA LEU A 387 33.22 -111.41 -27.40
C LEU A 387 34.51 -110.59 -27.29
N LYS A 388 35.69 -111.22 -27.31
CA LYS A 388 36.99 -110.51 -27.37
C LYS A 388 37.16 -109.72 -28.68
N ALA A 389 36.74 -110.27 -29.82
CA ALA A 389 36.72 -109.55 -31.10
C ALA A 389 35.73 -108.39 -31.08
N TYR A 390 34.55 -108.55 -30.45
CA TYR A 390 33.58 -107.49 -30.26
C TYR A 390 34.12 -106.36 -29.37
N VAL A 391 34.80 -106.69 -28.27
CA VAL A 391 35.52 -105.71 -27.45
C VAL A 391 36.59 -104.98 -28.27
N GLY A 392 37.32 -105.68 -29.14
CA GLY A 392 38.26 -105.06 -30.08
C GLY A 392 37.59 -104.07 -31.03
N PHE A 393 36.41 -104.42 -31.56
CA PHE A 393 35.62 -103.55 -32.43
C PHE A 393 35.08 -102.32 -31.70
N LEU A 394 34.49 -102.48 -30.52
CA LEU A 394 34.01 -101.36 -29.69
C LEU A 394 35.17 -100.44 -29.26
N ASN A 395 36.35 -101.00 -28.94
CA ASN A 395 37.53 -100.19 -28.64
C ASN A 395 38.03 -99.42 -29.87
N HIS A 396 37.98 -100.02 -31.06
CA HIS A 396 38.31 -99.34 -32.30
C HIS A 396 37.32 -98.20 -32.58
N ASP A 397 36.02 -98.42 -32.42
CA ASP A 397 34.99 -97.40 -32.58
C ASP A 397 35.13 -96.27 -31.54
N LEU A 398 35.49 -96.58 -30.29
CA LEU A 398 35.83 -95.55 -29.30
C LEU A 398 37.07 -94.75 -29.69
N ALA A 399 38.07 -95.39 -30.30
CA ALA A 399 39.27 -94.70 -30.76
C ALA A 399 38.99 -93.78 -31.95
N THR A 400 38.15 -94.22 -32.91
CA THR A 400 37.78 -93.40 -34.08
C THR A 400 36.91 -92.21 -33.67
N LEU A 401 35.90 -92.42 -32.82
CA LEU A 401 35.10 -91.34 -32.24
C LEU A 401 35.95 -90.41 -31.38
N GLY A 402 36.91 -90.96 -30.63
CA GLY A 402 37.84 -90.18 -29.83
C GLY A 402 38.71 -89.24 -30.66
N GLU A 403 39.13 -89.67 -31.86
CA GLU A 403 39.91 -88.85 -32.79
C GLU A 403 39.03 -87.79 -33.48
N GLN A 404 37.83 -88.16 -33.92
CA GLN A 404 36.85 -87.19 -34.46
C GLN A 404 36.49 -86.12 -33.44
N ARG A 405 36.31 -86.50 -32.16
CA ARG A 405 36.06 -85.55 -31.08
C ARG A 405 37.22 -84.56 -30.91
N LYS A 406 38.48 -85.00 -31.03
CA LYS A 406 39.63 -84.08 -30.95
C LYS A 406 39.62 -83.08 -32.11
N GLU A 407 39.35 -83.54 -33.33
CA GLU A 407 39.25 -82.66 -34.50
C GLU A 407 38.12 -81.64 -34.34
N LEU A 408 36.92 -82.10 -33.97
CA LEU A 408 35.77 -81.21 -33.73
C LEU A 408 36.02 -80.24 -32.58
N ASN A 409 36.66 -80.67 -31.48
CA ASN A 409 37.04 -79.78 -30.39
C ASN A 409 38.01 -78.69 -30.84
N PHE A 410 38.99 -79.03 -31.68
CA PHE A 410 39.91 -78.05 -32.25
C PHE A 410 39.18 -77.03 -33.14
N LEU A 411 38.31 -77.50 -34.04
CA LEU A 411 37.50 -76.63 -34.89
C LEU A 411 36.51 -75.78 -34.09
N ALA A 412 35.93 -76.34 -33.02
CA ALA A 412 35.03 -75.63 -32.13
C ALA A 412 35.77 -74.52 -31.36
N ALA A 413 36.97 -74.79 -30.84
CA ALA A 413 37.77 -73.78 -30.16
C ALA A 413 38.21 -72.63 -31.09
N ASP A 414 38.58 -72.95 -32.34
CA ASP A 414 38.89 -71.94 -33.37
C ASP A 414 37.64 -71.11 -33.73
N ALA A 415 36.49 -71.75 -33.93
CA ALA A 415 35.23 -71.07 -34.21
C ALA A 415 34.76 -70.21 -33.03
N GLU A 416 34.95 -70.67 -31.79
CA GLU A 416 34.63 -69.92 -30.56
C GLU A 416 35.48 -68.66 -30.46
N THR A 417 36.79 -68.77 -30.71
CA THR A 417 37.71 -67.62 -30.65
C THR A 417 37.32 -66.57 -31.69
N LYS A 418 37.10 -66.99 -32.95
CA LYS A 418 36.65 -66.07 -34.02
C LYS A 418 35.27 -65.47 -33.76
N ALA A 419 34.37 -66.23 -33.13
CA ALA A 419 33.06 -65.72 -32.73
C ALA A 419 33.19 -64.64 -31.66
N LYS A 420 34.03 -64.86 -30.64
CA LYS A 420 34.32 -63.87 -29.58
C LYS A 420 34.94 -62.60 -30.14
N ASP A 421 35.97 -62.72 -31.00
CA ASP A 421 36.63 -61.58 -31.63
C ASP A 421 35.63 -60.74 -32.44
N LEU A 422 34.72 -61.39 -33.18
CA LEU A 422 33.69 -60.69 -33.95
C LEU A 422 32.63 -60.03 -33.06
N ILE A 423 32.21 -60.66 -31.97
CA ILE A 423 31.28 -60.07 -31.00
C ILE A 423 31.90 -58.85 -30.32
N GLU A 424 33.18 -58.94 -29.93
CA GLU A 424 33.91 -57.82 -29.34
C GLU A 424 33.99 -56.65 -30.32
N TYR A 425 34.31 -56.92 -31.59
CA TYR A 425 34.29 -55.92 -32.65
C TYR A 425 32.89 -55.31 -32.85
N GLU A 426 31.83 -56.12 -32.88
CA GLU A 426 30.45 -55.66 -33.06
C GLU A 426 29.98 -54.76 -31.91
N LEU A 427 30.32 -55.10 -30.67
CA LEU A 427 30.07 -54.26 -29.50
C LEU A 427 30.81 -52.93 -29.61
N ASN A 428 32.08 -52.95 -30.05
CA ASN A 428 32.87 -51.74 -30.20
C ASN A 428 32.36 -50.85 -31.34
N ASP A 429 31.97 -51.42 -32.50
CA ASP A 429 31.32 -50.70 -33.61
C ASP A 429 30.03 -50.03 -33.13
N MET A 430 29.21 -50.73 -32.33
CA MET A 430 27.99 -50.18 -31.74
C MET A 430 28.27 -49.01 -30.78
N VAL A 431 29.29 -49.14 -29.91
CA VAL A 431 29.67 -48.08 -28.97
C VAL A 431 30.15 -46.83 -29.70
N LEU A 432 31.00 -46.99 -30.73
CA LEU A 432 31.51 -45.89 -31.52
C LEU A 432 30.41 -45.19 -32.32
N ARG A 433 29.48 -45.94 -32.93
CA ARG A 433 28.30 -45.36 -33.61
C ARG A 433 27.42 -44.56 -32.67
N LYS A 434 27.09 -45.12 -31.49
CA LYS A 434 26.31 -44.41 -30.47
C LYS A 434 27.03 -43.16 -29.95
N LYS A 435 28.37 -43.21 -29.87
CA LYS A 435 29.18 -42.04 -29.52
C LYS A 435 29.03 -40.93 -30.56
N ILE A 436 29.10 -41.26 -31.85
CA ILE A 436 28.88 -40.29 -32.95
C ILE A 436 27.47 -39.73 -32.90
N GLU A 437 26.43 -40.58 -32.86
CA GLU A 437 25.02 -40.15 -32.81
C GLU A 437 24.74 -39.21 -31.62
N ARG A 438 25.31 -39.50 -30.45
CA ARG A 438 25.21 -38.62 -29.28
C ARG A 438 25.89 -37.27 -29.52
N GLN A 439 27.07 -37.25 -30.16
CA GLN A 439 27.78 -36.01 -30.44
C GLN A 439 27.10 -35.19 -31.54
N GLU A 440 26.54 -35.82 -32.57
CA GLU A 440 25.71 -35.17 -33.60
C GLU A 440 24.47 -34.51 -32.95
N ALA A 441 23.77 -35.23 -32.08
CA ALA A 441 22.62 -34.68 -31.36
C ALA A 441 23.00 -33.50 -30.45
N LEU A 442 24.16 -33.56 -29.78
CA LEU A 442 24.68 -32.44 -28.98
C LEU A 442 25.05 -31.25 -29.89
N PHE A 443 25.69 -31.50 -31.03
CA PHE A 443 26.06 -30.48 -31.99
C PHE A 443 24.83 -29.77 -32.56
N ASP A 444 23.83 -30.52 -33.02
CA ASP A 444 22.57 -29.99 -33.52
C ASP A 444 21.84 -29.18 -32.43
N GLY A 445 21.85 -29.66 -31.19
CA GLY A 445 21.29 -28.95 -30.04
C GLY A 445 21.97 -27.60 -29.79
N VAL A 446 23.30 -27.56 -29.82
CA VAL A 446 24.08 -26.31 -29.67
C VAL A 446 23.85 -25.36 -30.84
N VAL A 447 23.81 -25.86 -32.07
CA VAL A 447 23.52 -25.04 -33.27
C VAL A 447 22.10 -24.48 -33.21
N GLN A 448 21.12 -25.26 -32.76
CA GLN A 448 19.76 -24.79 -32.58
C GLN A 448 19.70 -23.69 -31.50
N GLN A 449 20.38 -23.88 -30.36
CA GLN A 449 20.48 -22.86 -29.33
C GLN A 449 21.18 -21.58 -29.82
N LEU A 450 22.15 -21.69 -30.72
CA LEU A 450 22.81 -20.56 -31.34
C LEU A 450 21.87 -19.80 -32.29
N ARG A 451 21.05 -20.51 -33.09
CA ARG A 451 20.00 -19.90 -33.91
C ARG A 451 18.93 -19.22 -33.07
N ASP A 452 18.53 -19.85 -31.97
CA ASP A 452 17.57 -19.30 -31.02
C ASP A 452 18.15 -18.05 -30.34
N LEU A 453 19.45 -18.04 -30.01
CA LEU A 453 20.15 -16.85 -29.49
C LEU A 453 20.32 -15.75 -30.53
N ASP A 454 20.63 -16.07 -31.79
CA ASP A 454 20.74 -15.06 -32.86
C ASP A 454 19.37 -14.44 -33.16
N THR A 455 18.31 -15.25 -33.23
CA THR A 455 16.93 -14.75 -33.41
C THR A 455 16.45 -14.00 -32.18
N ALA A 456 16.74 -14.50 -30.97
CA ALA A 456 16.47 -13.79 -29.72
C ALA A 456 17.29 -12.50 -29.63
N SER A 457 18.53 -12.43 -30.07
CA SER A 457 19.32 -11.18 -30.04
C SER A 457 18.69 -10.07 -30.89
N GLY A 458 18.01 -10.44 -31.99
CA GLY A 458 17.25 -9.50 -32.83
C GLY A 458 15.85 -9.14 -32.28
N LEU A 459 15.33 -9.87 -31.28
CA LEU A 459 13.94 -9.74 -30.79
C LEU A 459 13.82 -9.50 -29.28
N SER A 460 14.81 -9.88 -28.48
CA SER A 460 14.93 -9.85 -27.02
C SER A 460 15.84 -8.70 -26.63
N GLY A 461 15.27 -7.50 -26.69
CA GLY A 461 15.77 -6.33 -26.02
C GLY A 461 14.61 -5.64 -25.31
N TYR A 462 14.91 -4.90 -24.25
CA TYR A 462 13.97 -3.88 -23.78
C TYR A 462 13.79 -2.88 -24.92
N LEU A 463 12.58 -2.76 -25.47
CA LEU A 463 12.27 -1.66 -26.36
C LEU A 463 12.13 -0.42 -25.48
N TYR A 464 13.18 0.38 -25.44
CA TYR A 464 13.15 1.72 -24.91
C TYR A 464 12.61 2.63 -26.02
N GLU A 465 11.33 3.00 -25.90
CA GLU A 465 10.74 3.98 -26.80
C GLU A 465 10.48 5.26 -26.01
N PHE A 466 11.18 6.34 -26.40
CA PHE A 466 10.90 7.66 -25.88
C PHE A 466 9.57 8.14 -26.45
N LEU A 467 8.51 8.01 -25.65
CA LEU A 467 7.20 8.54 -25.97
C LEU A 467 7.23 10.08 -26.04
N GLU A 468 8.02 10.70 -25.15
CA GLU A 468 8.24 12.14 -25.11
C GLU A 468 9.70 12.43 -24.74
N VAL A 469 10.42 13.12 -25.62
CA VAL A 469 11.78 13.63 -25.35
C VAL A 469 11.73 14.88 -24.46
N PRO A 470 12.80 15.16 -23.67
CA PRO A 470 12.91 16.36 -22.85
C PRO A 470 12.67 17.63 -23.67
N ARG A 471 11.72 18.46 -23.24
CA ARG A 471 11.45 19.77 -23.82
C ARG A 471 12.01 20.87 -22.92
N LEU A 472 12.09 22.08 -23.45
CA LEU A 472 12.42 23.28 -22.68
C LEU A 472 11.55 23.34 -21.42
N GLY A 473 12.14 23.64 -20.26
CA GLY A 473 11.44 23.57 -18.99
C GLY A 473 10.18 24.46 -18.95
N GLU A 474 9.06 23.89 -18.52
CA GLU A 474 7.82 24.64 -18.30
C GLU A 474 7.81 25.21 -16.87
N LYS A 475 7.27 26.43 -16.69
CA LYS A 475 7.18 27.06 -15.37
C LYS A 475 6.33 26.22 -14.42
N SER A 476 6.97 25.55 -13.46
CA SER A 476 6.33 24.67 -12.49
C SER A 476 5.89 25.43 -11.23
N TRP A 477 6.68 26.41 -10.81
CA TRP A 477 6.43 27.23 -9.62
C TRP A 477 7.00 28.66 -9.80
N PRO A 478 6.41 29.71 -9.20
CA PRO A 478 5.14 29.76 -8.46
C PRO A 478 3.90 29.79 -9.37
N LYS A 479 2.85 29.06 -8.99
CA LYS A 479 1.55 29.08 -9.67
C LYS A 479 0.68 30.18 -9.10
N LEU A 480 0.36 31.18 -9.93
CA LEU A 480 -0.52 32.32 -9.57
C LEU A 480 -1.77 31.94 -8.76
N PRO A 481 -2.58 30.92 -9.15
CA PRO A 481 -3.80 30.60 -8.42
C PRO A 481 -3.53 30.06 -7.00
N ILE A 482 -2.45 29.30 -6.80
CA ILE A 482 -2.13 28.69 -5.50
C ILE A 482 -1.64 29.76 -4.53
N CYS A 483 -0.70 30.62 -4.97
CA CYS A 483 -0.18 31.72 -4.14
C CYS A 483 -1.27 32.75 -3.82
N GLY A 484 -2.13 33.07 -4.79
CA GLY A 484 -3.28 33.95 -4.59
C GLY A 484 -4.27 33.38 -3.55
N LEU A 485 -4.61 32.10 -3.66
CA LEU A 485 -5.49 31.42 -2.68
C LEU A 485 -4.88 31.43 -1.27
N GLY A 486 -3.59 31.10 -1.15
CA GLY A 486 -2.88 31.11 0.13
C GLY A 486 -2.85 32.51 0.77
N GLY A 487 -2.58 33.54 -0.02
CA GLY A 487 -2.62 34.93 0.43
C GLY A 487 -4.02 35.36 0.88
N LEU A 488 -5.06 34.99 0.14
CA LEU A 488 -6.45 35.28 0.51
C LEU A 488 -6.85 34.59 1.83
N MET A 489 -6.45 33.33 2.02
CA MET A 489 -6.70 32.61 3.28
C MET A 489 -6.05 33.31 4.47
N LEU A 490 -4.75 33.61 4.37
CA LEU A 490 -4.02 34.32 5.44
C LEU A 490 -4.61 35.70 5.73
N GLY A 491 -4.98 36.46 4.69
CA GLY A 491 -5.63 37.76 4.84
C GLY A 491 -6.99 37.66 5.53
N THR A 492 -7.76 36.61 5.25
CA THR A 492 -9.08 36.38 5.86
C THR A 492 -8.96 35.97 7.33
N PHE A 493 -8.04 35.06 7.67
CA PHE A 493 -7.78 34.68 9.06
C PHE A 493 -7.24 35.86 9.88
N GLY A 494 -6.29 36.62 9.32
CA GLY A 494 -5.79 37.85 9.93
C GLY A 494 -6.91 38.88 10.12
N GLY A 495 -7.78 39.04 9.12
CA GLY A 495 -8.94 39.93 9.17
C GLY A 495 -9.94 39.55 10.27
N LEU A 496 -10.24 38.26 10.40
CA LEU A 496 -11.14 37.76 11.46
C LEU A 496 -10.53 37.97 12.84
N PHE A 497 -9.25 37.67 13.01
CA PHE A 497 -8.53 37.88 14.27
C PHE A 497 -8.52 39.35 14.69
N PHE A 498 -8.13 40.25 13.78
CA PHE A 498 -8.17 41.69 14.05
C PHE A 498 -9.58 42.21 14.31
N ALA A 499 -10.58 41.64 13.64
CA ALA A 499 -11.97 42.03 13.87
C ALA A 499 -12.42 41.73 15.31
N VAL A 500 -12.14 40.51 15.77
CA VAL A 500 -12.42 40.09 17.14
C VAL A 500 -11.61 40.91 18.16
N ALA A 501 -10.32 41.14 17.91
CA ALA A 501 -9.47 41.94 18.80
C ALA A 501 -9.97 43.40 18.94
N ASN A 502 -10.41 44.01 17.85
CA ASN A 502 -10.99 45.35 17.87
C ASN A 502 -12.34 45.39 18.61
N GLU A 503 -13.11 44.29 18.56
CA GLU A 503 -14.37 44.14 19.30
C GLU A 503 -14.16 44.10 20.81
N PHE A 504 -13.16 43.35 21.28
CA PHE A 504 -12.81 43.25 22.70
C PHE A 504 -12.34 44.57 23.31
N ARG A 505 -11.87 45.51 22.48
CA ARG A 505 -11.42 46.83 22.95
C ARG A 505 -12.58 47.80 23.24
N ASP A 506 -13.79 47.58 22.70
CA ASP A 506 -14.93 48.50 22.87
C ASP A 506 -15.92 48.04 23.95
N ARG A 507 -15.65 48.41 25.21
CA ARG A 507 -16.45 48.09 26.43
C ARG A 507 -17.62 49.05 26.71
N ARG A 508 -18.23 49.65 25.70
CA ARG A 508 -19.40 50.54 25.87
C ARG A 508 -20.70 49.74 25.93
N PHE A 509 -21.72 50.31 26.56
CA PHE A 509 -23.08 49.77 26.49
C PHE A 509 -23.66 49.94 25.08
N ARG A 510 -24.27 48.88 24.55
CA ARG A 510 -24.76 48.81 23.16
C ARG A 510 -26.27 48.73 23.05
N SER A 511 -26.96 48.36 24.13
CA SER A 511 -28.42 48.33 24.22
C SER A 511 -28.91 48.80 25.59
N ALA A 512 -30.17 49.24 25.65
CA ALA A 512 -30.80 49.64 26.91
C ALA A 512 -30.97 48.43 27.83
N ALA A 513 -31.29 47.27 27.26
CA ALA A 513 -31.43 46.01 28.00
C ALA A 513 -30.12 45.61 28.72
N GLU A 514 -28.98 45.70 28.01
CA GLU A 514 -27.66 45.42 28.58
C GLU A 514 -27.29 46.39 29.71
N LEU A 515 -27.79 47.62 29.64
CA LEU A 515 -27.59 48.63 30.68
C LEU A 515 -28.49 48.39 31.89
N ASP A 516 -29.76 48.06 31.67
CA ASP A 516 -30.71 47.74 32.73
C ASP A 516 -30.27 46.48 33.50
N GLU A 517 -29.78 45.46 32.78
CA GLU A 517 -29.22 44.22 33.35
C GLU A 517 -27.94 44.47 34.15
N ALA A 518 -27.00 45.26 33.63
CA ALA A 518 -25.75 45.55 34.32
C ALA A 518 -25.90 46.48 35.53
N ILE A 519 -26.91 47.37 35.53
CA ILE A 519 -27.13 48.36 36.58
C ILE A 519 -28.06 47.81 37.68
N GLY A 520 -29.08 47.02 37.32
CA GLY A 520 -30.08 46.51 38.28
C GLY A 520 -30.93 47.59 38.96
N LEU A 521 -30.98 48.81 38.41
CA LEU A 521 -31.79 49.92 38.90
C LEU A 521 -32.98 50.18 37.97
N PRO A 522 -34.13 50.68 38.47
CA PRO A 522 -35.23 51.06 37.61
C PRO A 522 -34.84 52.24 36.72
N ASN A 523 -35.12 52.11 35.43
CA ASN A 523 -34.95 53.19 34.47
C ASN A 523 -36.09 54.21 34.62
N LEU A 524 -35.75 55.40 35.11
CA LEU A 524 -36.68 56.50 35.34
C LEU A 524 -37.03 57.25 34.06
N GLY A 525 -36.28 57.08 32.97
CA GLY A 525 -36.60 57.70 31.70
C GLY A 525 -35.42 57.80 30.74
N MET A 526 -35.76 57.83 29.45
CA MET A 526 -34.80 58.00 28.35
C MET A 526 -34.96 59.38 27.73
N VAL A 527 -33.94 60.23 27.88
CA VAL A 527 -33.92 61.59 27.36
C VAL A 527 -33.10 61.62 26.07
N GLY A 528 -33.71 62.06 24.98
CA GLY A 528 -33.04 62.20 23.68
C GLY A 528 -31.94 63.27 23.67
N LYS A 529 -31.12 63.30 22.62
CA LYS A 529 -30.09 64.35 22.48
C LYS A 529 -30.74 65.73 22.36
N LEU A 530 -30.42 66.61 23.32
CA LEU A 530 -30.85 67.99 23.30
C LEU A 530 -29.89 68.82 22.46
N ASN A 531 -30.39 69.43 21.38
CA ASN A 531 -29.62 70.33 20.54
C ASN A 531 -29.69 71.74 21.11
N SER A 532 -28.61 72.18 21.76
CA SER A 532 -28.44 73.46 22.47
C SER A 532 -29.39 73.66 23.66
N ILE A 533 -28.82 73.66 24.85
CA ILE A 533 -29.49 74.12 26.07
C ILE A 533 -29.44 75.65 26.02
N ARG A 534 -30.60 76.32 25.94
CA ARG A 534 -30.69 77.78 26.13
C ARG A 534 -30.60 78.08 27.63
N ASP A 535 -29.90 79.14 28.00
CA ASP A 535 -29.83 79.58 29.39
C ASP A 535 -31.23 80.05 29.87
N GLY A 536 -31.57 79.76 31.13
CA GLY A 536 -32.83 80.10 31.78
C GLY A 536 -33.97 79.07 31.68
N ILE A 537 -35.07 79.34 32.40
CA ILE A 537 -36.19 78.40 32.59
C ILE A 537 -36.87 78.04 31.26
N SER A 538 -36.89 78.95 30.28
CA SER A 538 -37.37 78.66 28.91
C SER A 538 -36.50 77.64 28.16
N GLY A 539 -35.32 77.28 28.67
CA GLY A 539 -34.49 76.18 28.19
C GLY A 539 -34.73 74.85 28.91
N LEU A 540 -35.57 74.82 29.94
CA LEU A 540 -35.99 73.60 30.63
C LEU A 540 -37.17 72.97 29.88
N ILE A 541 -36.94 71.77 29.37
CA ILE A 541 -37.83 71.06 28.46
C ILE A 541 -39.07 70.53 29.18
N ALA A 542 -39.00 70.34 30.51
CA ALA A 542 -40.14 69.97 31.34
C ALA A 542 -41.32 70.96 31.22
N VAL A 543 -41.07 72.20 30.79
CA VAL A 543 -42.09 73.24 30.56
C VAL A 543 -42.79 73.07 29.20
N GLU A 544 -42.21 72.33 28.26
CA GLU A 544 -42.72 72.15 26.90
C GLU A 544 -43.49 70.81 26.73
N ASN A 545 -44.44 70.76 25.80
CA ASN A 545 -45.10 69.52 25.38
C ASN A 545 -44.24 68.78 24.34
N SER A 546 -43.07 68.28 24.75
CA SER A 546 -42.15 67.53 23.88
C SER A 546 -41.97 66.06 24.35
N PRO A 547 -41.54 65.14 23.46
CA PRO A 547 -41.23 63.75 23.84
C PRO A 547 -40.17 63.64 24.95
N ASN A 548 -39.23 64.59 25.02
CA ASN A 548 -38.23 64.63 26.07
C ASN A 548 -38.81 65.11 27.41
N ALA A 549 -39.85 65.95 27.40
CA ALA A 549 -40.57 66.36 28.60
C ALA A 549 -41.36 65.19 29.21
N GLU A 550 -41.91 64.32 28.36
CA GLU A 550 -42.62 63.12 28.79
C GLU A 550 -41.72 62.15 29.56
N ALA A 551 -40.44 62.03 29.17
CA ALA A 551 -39.46 61.22 29.90
C ALA A 551 -39.29 61.67 31.36
N PHE A 552 -39.28 62.99 31.63
CA PHE A 552 -39.21 63.53 32.99
C PHE A 552 -40.52 63.37 33.75
N ARG A 553 -41.68 63.37 33.08
CA ARG A 553 -42.98 63.08 33.70
C ARG A 553 -43.13 61.61 34.08
N LEU A 554 -42.63 60.71 33.24
CA LEU A 554 -42.57 59.26 33.53
C LEU A 554 -41.68 59.00 34.75
N GLY A 555 -40.46 59.55 34.78
CA GLY A 555 -39.56 59.39 35.92
C GLY A 555 -40.12 59.98 37.22
N ARG A 556 -40.75 61.16 37.14
CA ARG A 556 -41.50 61.73 38.26
C ARG A 556 -42.55 60.74 38.77
N THR A 557 -43.32 60.13 37.86
CA THR A 557 -44.42 59.21 38.22
C THR A 557 -43.90 57.96 38.93
N VAL A 558 -42.73 57.45 38.53
CA VAL A 558 -42.08 56.31 39.20
C VAL A 558 -41.64 56.66 40.62
N LEU A 559 -41.07 57.85 40.84
CA LEU A 559 -40.59 58.29 42.16
C LEU A 559 -41.70 58.84 43.08
N LEU A 560 -42.81 59.32 42.51
CA LEU A 560 -43.86 60.04 43.22
C LEU A 560 -44.45 59.30 44.44
N PRO A 561 -44.68 57.98 44.41
CA PRO A 561 -45.19 57.26 45.58
C PRO A 561 -44.27 57.36 46.80
N GLU A 562 -42.95 57.25 46.58
CA GLU A 562 -41.96 57.35 47.66
C GLU A 562 -41.86 58.77 48.20
N VAL A 563 -41.89 59.76 47.30
CA VAL A 563 -41.91 61.19 47.66
C VAL A 563 -43.16 61.53 48.48
N ARG A 564 -44.36 61.11 48.03
CA ARG A 564 -45.63 61.36 48.76
C ARG A 564 -45.72 60.63 50.09
N SER A 565 -45.11 59.45 50.20
CA SER A 565 -45.04 58.72 51.48
C SER A 565 -44.07 59.35 52.48
N GLY A 566 -43.28 60.35 52.06
CA GLY A 566 -42.25 60.99 52.86
C GLY A 566 -41.00 60.12 53.07
N LYS A 567 -40.90 58.97 52.41
CA LYS A 567 -39.70 58.11 52.42
C LYS A 567 -38.55 58.72 51.64
N LEU A 568 -38.86 59.49 50.59
CA LEU A 568 -37.88 60.13 49.72
C LEU A 568 -38.12 61.65 49.74
N ARG A 569 -37.52 62.36 50.69
CA ARG A 569 -37.61 63.83 50.80
C ARG A 569 -36.39 64.54 50.23
N THR A 570 -35.26 63.84 50.13
CA THR A 570 -34.01 64.34 49.54
C THR A 570 -33.53 63.42 48.43
N ILE A 571 -33.34 63.96 47.23
CA ILE A 571 -32.88 63.22 46.05
C ILE A 571 -31.64 63.89 45.47
N GLY A 572 -30.53 63.15 45.36
CA GLY A 572 -29.34 63.68 44.70
C GLY A 572 -29.15 63.15 43.30
N PHE A 573 -28.75 64.01 42.37
CA PHE A 573 -28.46 63.64 40.98
C PHE A 573 -26.95 63.67 40.76
N THR A 574 -26.38 62.55 40.32
CA THR A 574 -24.95 62.45 39.98
C THR A 574 -24.72 61.59 38.75
N SER A 575 -23.49 61.52 38.27
CA SER A 575 -23.10 60.80 37.06
C SER A 575 -21.71 60.18 37.18
N PRO A 576 -21.39 59.14 36.38
CA PRO A 576 -20.04 58.58 36.34
C PRO A 576 -19.01 59.61 35.88
N MET A 577 -19.28 60.30 34.77
CA MET A 577 -18.35 61.23 34.14
C MET A 577 -18.91 62.64 34.03
N GLN A 578 -18.02 63.58 33.71
CA GLN A 578 -18.38 64.96 33.44
C GLN A 578 -19.03 65.08 32.06
N GLY A 579 -20.12 65.87 31.97
CA GLY A 579 -20.84 66.08 30.70
C GLY A 579 -21.99 65.09 30.44
N ASP A 580 -22.32 64.24 31.42
CA ASP A 580 -23.44 63.29 31.33
C ASP A 580 -24.82 63.95 31.40
N GLY A 581 -24.89 65.24 31.71
CA GLY A 581 -26.12 66.04 31.74
C GLY A 581 -26.88 65.98 33.07
N LYS A 582 -26.21 65.60 34.16
CA LYS A 582 -26.73 65.55 35.53
C LYS A 582 -27.53 66.80 35.93
N SER A 583 -26.97 67.99 35.74
CA SER A 583 -27.57 69.26 36.13
C SER A 583 -28.80 69.60 35.28
N THR A 584 -28.77 69.25 33.99
CA THR A 584 -29.92 69.39 33.09
C THR A 584 -31.06 68.48 33.52
N VAL A 585 -30.76 67.21 33.81
CA VAL A 585 -31.75 66.23 34.29
C VAL A 585 -32.32 66.68 35.65
N CYS A 586 -31.44 67.07 36.58
CA CYS A 586 -31.79 67.60 37.91
C CYS A 586 -32.79 68.75 37.83
N SER A 587 -32.48 69.80 37.05
CA SER A 587 -33.37 70.96 36.90
C SER A 587 -34.72 70.61 36.25
N ASN A 588 -34.75 69.68 35.28
CA ASN A 588 -36.01 69.27 34.65
C ASN A 588 -36.87 68.40 35.59
N PHE A 589 -36.26 67.55 36.42
CA PHE A 589 -37.00 66.82 37.46
C PHE A 589 -37.60 67.77 38.50
N ALA A 590 -36.87 68.82 38.91
CA ALA A 590 -37.37 69.82 39.85
C ALA A 590 -38.64 70.52 39.34
N VAL A 591 -38.60 71.01 38.10
CA VAL A 591 -39.77 71.62 37.44
C VAL A 591 -40.90 70.59 37.24
N SER A 592 -40.57 69.35 36.89
CA SER A 592 -41.58 68.29 36.75
C SER A 592 -42.33 68.05 38.07
N PHE A 593 -41.64 68.00 39.21
CA PHE A 593 -42.29 67.85 40.52
C PHE A 593 -43.07 69.10 40.94
N SER A 594 -42.62 70.31 40.60
CA SER A 594 -43.34 71.54 40.96
C SER A 594 -44.66 71.70 40.20
N GLN A 595 -44.74 71.21 38.96
CA GLN A 595 -45.96 71.20 38.15
C GLN A 595 -47.14 70.41 38.75
N ILE A 596 -46.87 69.48 39.67
CA ILE A 596 -47.92 68.75 40.41
C ILE A 596 -48.21 69.37 41.79
N GLY A 597 -47.75 70.59 42.03
CA GLY A 597 -48.00 71.37 43.23
C GLY A 597 -47.09 71.09 44.41
N LEU A 598 -45.98 70.35 44.24
CA LEU A 598 -44.99 70.16 45.31
C LEU A 598 -44.09 71.39 45.41
N ARG A 599 -43.77 71.81 46.63
CA ARG A 599 -42.73 72.81 46.90
C ARG A 599 -41.37 72.14 46.82
N VAL A 600 -40.57 72.51 45.81
CA VAL A 600 -39.28 71.89 45.52
C VAL A 600 -38.14 72.87 45.78
N LEU A 601 -37.15 72.45 46.57
CA LEU A 601 -35.90 73.17 46.73
C LEU A 601 -34.78 72.49 45.93
N VAL A 602 -34.08 73.23 45.08
CA VAL A 602 -32.89 72.72 44.38
C VAL A 602 -31.63 73.28 45.02
N ILE A 603 -30.74 72.41 45.46
CA ILE A 603 -29.44 72.77 46.06
C ILE A 603 -28.33 72.40 45.07
N ASP A 604 -27.56 73.39 44.62
CA ASP A 604 -26.37 73.19 43.79
C ASP A 604 -25.16 72.85 44.68
N ALA A 605 -24.95 71.56 44.91
CA ALA A 605 -23.81 71.04 45.66
C ALA A 605 -22.61 70.68 44.77
N ASP A 606 -22.65 71.00 43.46
CA ASP A 606 -21.47 71.01 42.59
C ASP A 606 -20.68 72.31 42.79
N LEU A 607 -20.01 72.40 43.94
CA LEU A 607 -19.22 73.58 44.34
C LEU A 607 -18.04 73.86 43.39
N ARG A 608 -17.70 72.89 42.53
CA ARG A 608 -16.57 72.96 41.59
C ARG A 608 -16.97 73.54 40.25
N ARG A 609 -18.12 73.11 39.71
CA ARG A 609 -18.67 73.62 38.45
C ARG A 609 -20.16 73.94 38.62
N PRO A 610 -20.50 74.97 39.39
CA PRO A 610 -21.89 75.30 39.69
C PRO A 610 -22.61 75.71 38.41
N SER A 611 -23.84 75.23 38.25
CA SER A 611 -24.61 75.42 37.02
C SER A 611 -26.08 75.72 37.25
N ALA A 612 -26.63 75.49 38.45
CA ALA A 612 -28.05 75.70 38.73
C ALA A 612 -28.49 77.16 38.49
N HIS A 613 -27.62 78.13 38.83
CA HIS A 613 -27.88 79.56 38.60
C HIS A 613 -28.20 79.89 37.13
N ARG A 614 -27.60 79.16 36.17
CA ARG A 614 -27.85 79.33 34.73
C ARG A 614 -29.17 78.71 34.29
N TYR A 615 -29.55 77.55 34.85
CA TYR A 615 -30.79 76.86 34.51
C TYR A 615 -32.03 77.59 35.03
N PHE A 616 -31.92 78.23 36.20
CA PHE A 616 -33.03 78.91 36.85
C PHE A 616 -33.00 80.45 36.72
N SER A 617 -32.08 81.01 35.92
CA SER A 617 -31.93 82.46 35.71
C SER A 617 -31.73 83.28 37.00
N VAL A 618 -31.13 82.71 38.05
CA VAL A 618 -30.93 83.38 39.34
C VAL A 618 -29.49 83.92 39.48
N ALA A 619 -29.33 85.00 40.25
CA ALA A 619 -28.00 85.54 40.53
C ALA A 619 -27.14 84.55 41.34
N LYS A 620 -25.86 84.37 40.97
CA LYS A 620 -24.96 83.42 41.66
C LYS A 620 -24.81 83.74 43.16
N GLY A 621 -24.63 85.01 43.53
CA GLY A 621 -24.76 85.56 44.90
C GLY A 621 -24.18 84.73 46.05
N ALA A 622 -24.67 84.96 47.27
CA ALA A 622 -24.48 84.06 48.40
C ALA A 622 -25.25 82.74 48.16
N GLY A 623 -24.73 81.62 48.66
CA GLY A 623 -25.27 80.29 48.42
C GLY A 623 -24.84 79.24 49.44
N LEU A 624 -24.87 77.96 49.06
CA LEU A 624 -24.60 76.81 49.93
C LEU A 624 -23.26 76.94 50.68
N CYS A 625 -22.18 77.34 50.00
CA CYS A 625 -20.88 77.55 50.64
C CYS A 625 -20.93 78.61 51.74
N ASP A 626 -21.64 79.71 51.51
CA ASP A 626 -21.70 80.82 52.46
C ASP A 626 -22.47 80.41 53.74
N VAL A 627 -23.47 79.54 53.63
CA VAL A 627 -24.19 78.97 54.80
C VAL A 627 -23.34 77.94 55.54
N LEU A 628 -22.68 77.03 54.82
CA LEU A 628 -21.79 76.03 55.43
C LEU A 628 -20.63 76.71 56.19
N GLU A 629 -20.11 77.82 55.68
CA GLU A 629 -19.09 78.62 56.37
C GLU A 629 -19.66 79.53 57.49
N GLY A 630 -20.99 79.66 57.60
CA GLY A 630 -21.66 80.52 58.59
C GLY A 630 -21.60 82.02 58.28
N ARG A 631 -21.38 82.38 57.01
CA ARG A 631 -21.36 83.77 56.50
C ARG A 631 -22.75 84.29 56.13
N ALA A 632 -23.74 83.42 56.01
CA ALA A 632 -25.15 83.74 55.75
C ALA A 632 -26.06 82.73 56.45
N GLU A 633 -27.30 83.11 56.78
CA GLU A 633 -28.30 82.18 57.30
C GLU A 633 -28.98 81.40 56.15
N PHE A 634 -29.57 80.25 56.47
CA PHE A 634 -30.24 79.39 55.48
C PHE A 634 -31.36 80.12 54.72
N ALA A 635 -32.16 80.93 55.42
CA ALA A 635 -33.26 81.68 54.81
C ALA A 635 -32.79 82.75 53.81
N ASP A 636 -31.61 83.34 54.02
CA ASP A 636 -31.09 84.46 53.22
C ASP A 636 -30.54 84.03 51.85
N VAL A 637 -30.20 82.74 51.70
CA VAL A 637 -29.60 82.21 50.47
C VAL A 637 -30.61 81.52 49.54
N ILE A 638 -31.86 81.36 49.99
CA ILE A 638 -32.94 80.80 49.19
C ILE A 638 -33.36 81.85 48.16
N LYS A 639 -33.33 81.47 46.89
CA LYS A 639 -33.74 82.34 45.78
C LYS A 639 -34.96 81.77 45.11
N GLU A 640 -36.01 82.57 45.02
CA GLU A 640 -37.17 82.28 44.20
C GLU A 640 -36.78 82.27 42.70
N THR A 641 -37.46 81.43 41.93
CA THR A 641 -37.22 81.29 40.49
C THR A 641 -38.47 81.67 39.71
N ASP A 642 -38.37 81.87 38.39
CA ASP A 642 -39.57 82.11 37.56
C ASP A 642 -40.45 80.85 37.41
N ALA A 643 -40.01 79.69 37.92
CA ALA A 643 -40.79 78.46 37.94
C ALA A 643 -41.57 78.38 39.25
N GLU A 644 -42.90 78.30 39.13
CA GLU A 644 -43.80 78.21 40.29
C GLU A 644 -43.44 77.00 41.17
N ASN A 645 -43.42 77.22 42.49
CA ASN A 645 -43.09 76.24 43.52
C ASN A 645 -41.66 75.65 43.44
N VAL A 646 -40.72 76.32 42.75
CA VAL A 646 -39.29 75.96 42.75
C VAL A 646 -38.45 77.10 43.31
N SER A 647 -37.75 76.81 44.41
CA SER A 647 -36.73 77.69 44.99
C SER A 647 -35.34 77.05 44.83
N VAL A 648 -34.29 77.86 44.74
CA VAL A 648 -32.92 77.40 44.46
C VAL A 648 -31.93 77.97 45.47
N ILE A 649 -31.05 77.11 45.98
CA ILE A 649 -29.80 77.49 46.64
C ILE A 649 -28.66 77.22 45.66
N THR A 650 -28.05 78.28 45.16
CA THR A 650 -26.85 78.20 44.31
C THR A 650 -25.64 77.77 45.13
N ALA A 651 -24.57 77.28 44.50
CA ALA A 651 -23.34 76.91 45.22
C ALA A 651 -22.72 78.05 46.05
N GLY A 652 -22.88 79.30 45.59
CA GLY A 652 -22.35 80.49 46.25
C GLY A 652 -20.92 80.81 45.82
N SER A 653 -20.16 81.44 46.73
CA SER A 653 -18.75 81.75 46.51
C SER A 653 -17.88 80.48 46.39
N SER A 654 -16.84 80.50 45.55
CA SER A 654 -16.02 79.31 45.31
C SER A 654 -15.18 78.98 46.55
N PRO A 655 -15.37 77.82 47.18
CA PRO A 655 -14.71 77.49 48.44
C PRO A 655 -13.28 77.01 48.19
N LYS A 656 -12.35 77.28 49.13
CA LYS A 656 -11.00 76.72 49.08
C LYS A 656 -10.98 75.20 49.36
N MET A 657 -11.94 74.70 50.15
CA MET A 657 -12.00 73.31 50.64
C MET A 657 -13.42 72.74 50.51
N ALA A 658 -13.90 72.55 49.27
CA ALA A 658 -15.27 72.11 48.96
C ALA A 658 -15.70 70.81 49.67
N ALA A 659 -14.82 69.80 49.70
CA ALA A 659 -15.16 68.47 50.23
C ALA A 659 -15.34 68.46 51.75
N GLU A 660 -14.57 69.27 52.49
CA GLU A 660 -14.64 69.34 53.96
C GLU A 660 -15.88 70.08 54.43
N LEU A 661 -16.28 71.14 53.72
CA LEU A 661 -17.52 71.85 54.01
C LEU A 661 -18.74 70.94 53.88
N LEU A 662 -18.76 70.09 52.84
CA LEU A 662 -19.84 69.11 52.63
C LEU A 662 -19.80 67.94 53.64
N GLN A 663 -18.70 67.75 54.36
CA GLN A 663 -18.60 66.77 55.46
C GLN A 663 -19.04 67.34 56.81
N SER A 664 -19.26 68.66 56.92
CA SER A 664 -19.66 69.28 58.18
C SER A 664 -21.07 68.87 58.64
N GLU A 665 -21.33 68.94 59.94
CA GLU A 665 -22.67 68.70 60.53
C GLU A 665 -23.70 69.76 60.07
N LYS A 666 -23.23 70.95 59.69
CA LYS A 666 -24.08 72.02 59.15
C LYS A 666 -24.83 71.61 57.88
N LEU A 667 -24.29 70.70 57.06
CA LEU A 667 -25.03 70.19 55.91
C LEU A 667 -26.28 69.41 56.35
N ASP A 668 -26.19 68.67 57.46
CA ASP A 668 -27.32 67.90 58.00
C ASP A 668 -28.39 68.84 58.59
N GLU A 669 -27.95 69.95 59.22
CA GLU A 669 -28.84 71.03 59.67
C GLU A 669 -29.57 71.69 58.50
N ILE A 670 -28.85 72.04 57.43
CA ILE A 670 -29.42 72.63 56.20
C ILE A 670 -30.43 71.68 55.57
N LEU A 671 -30.09 70.40 55.42
CA LEU A 671 -31.00 69.40 54.85
C LEU A 671 -32.25 69.21 55.74
N SER A 672 -32.10 69.27 57.06
CA SER A 672 -33.22 69.16 58.00
C SER A 672 -34.16 70.38 57.90
N GLN A 673 -33.62 71.60 57.91
CA GLN A 673 -34.38 72.84 57.72
C GLN A 673 -35.08 72.87 56.35
N ALA A 674 -34.42 72.38 55.31
CA ALA A 674 -35.02 72.25 53.98
C ALA A 674 -36.18 71.26 53.96
N LYS A 675 -36.06 70.10 54.64
CA LYS A 675 -37.13 69.08 54.75
C LYS A 675 -38.36 69.55 55.54
N GLU A 676 -38.24 70.60 56.36
CA GLU A 676 -39.35 71.21 57.09
C GLU A 676 -40.15 72.18 56.21
N GLN A 677 -39.45 72.96 55.36
CA GLN A 677 -40.07 74.01 54.55
C GLN A 677 -40.56 73.53 53.18
N TYR A 678 -39.94 72.48 52.62
CA TYR A 678 -40.20 71.98 51.28
C TYR A 678 -40.66 70.53 51.29
N ASP A 679 -41.47 70.17 50.30
CA ASP A 679 -42.00 68.81 50.17
C ASP A 679 -40.94 67.86 49.55
N LEU A 680 -40.04 68.41 48.73
CA LEU A 680 -38.92 67.68 48.12
C LEU A 680 -37.69 68.58 47.98
N VAL A 681 -36.52 68.05 48.35
CA VAL A 681 -35.21 68.70 48.17
C VAL A 681 -34.42 67.91 47.13
N ILE A 682 -34.02 68.58 46.06
CA ILE A 682 -33.21 68.00 44.99
C ILE A 682 -31.80 68.57 45.06
N VAL A 683 -30.78 67.71 45.02
CA VAL A 683 -29.37 68.11 45.16
C VAL A 683 -28.60 67.77 43.89
N ASP A 684 -28.05 68.77 43.20
CA ASP A 684 -27.15 68.55 42.05
C ASP A 684 -25.72 68.28 42.57
N LEU A 685 -25.14 67.14 42.19
CA LEU A 685 -23.85 66.68 42.71
C LEU A 685 -22.81 66.50 41.61
N PRO A 686 -21.51 66.75 41.86
CA PRO A 686 -20.47 66.55 40.86
C PRO A 686 -20.30 65.07 40.49
N PRO A 687 -19.58 64.74 39.39
CA PRO A 687 -19.42 63.36 38.94
C PRO A 687 -18.62 62.49 39.93
N VAL A 688 -19.08 61.26 40.18
CA VAL A 688 -18.54 60.34 41.20
C VAL A 688 -17.11 59.88 40.92
N LEU A 689 -16.75 59.67 39.66
CA LEU A 689 -15.39 59.24 39.32
C LEU A 689 -14.39 60.40 39.31
N ALA A 690 -14.87 61.64 39.29
CA ALA A 690 -14.00 62.82 39.27
C ALA A 690 -13.59 63.27 40.68
N VAL A 691 -14.50 63.20 41.66
CA VAL A 691 -14.32 63.76 43.00
C VAL A 691 -15.06 62.96 44.07
N SER A 692 -14.68 63.14 45.35
CA SER A 692 -15.28 62.44 46.50
C SER A 692 -16.56 63.08 47.04
N ASP A 693 -16.79 64.36 46.74
CA ASP A 693 -17.93 65.16 47.19
C ASP A 693 -19.30 64.43 47.07
N PRO A 694 -19.67 63.78 45.94
CA PRO A 694 -20.96 63.08 45.83
C PRO A 694 -21.05 61.85 46.73
N ILE A 695 -19.92 61.19 47.06
CA ILE A 695 -19.90 60.00 47.92
C ILE A 695 -20.33 60.37 49.35
N VAL A 696 -19.89 61.54 49.82
CA VAL A 696 -20.21 62.07 51.15
C VAL A 696 -21.64 62.56 51.23
N VAL A 697 -22.07 63.37 50.25
CA VAL A 697 -23.43 63.94 50.29
C VAL A 697 -24.47 62.84 50.10
N MET A 698 -24.21 61.84 49.27
CA MET A 698 -25.16 60.77 48.96
C MET A 698 -25.46 59.81 50.11
N SER A 699 -24.57 59.69 51.11
CA SER A 699 -24.87 58.93 52.32
C SER A 699 -25.82 59.66 53.28
N ARG A 700 -26.09 60.95 53.05
CA ARG A 700 -26.96 61.81 53.89
C ARG A 700 -28.31 62.09 53.24
N LEU A 701 -28.48 61.72 51.97
CA LEU A 701 -29.76 61.87 51.26
C LEU A 701 -30.55 60.57 51.35
N ASP A 702 -31.87 60.68 51.17
CA ASP A 702 -32.77 59.53 51.24
C ASP A 702 -32.62 58.62 49.99
N GLY A 703 -32.16 59.17 48.86
CA GLY A 703 -31.84 58.40 47.66
C GLY A 703 -31.15 59.21 46.55
N GLY A 704 -30.55 58.50 45.60
CA GLY A 704 -29.85 59.09 44.45
C GLY A 704 -30.42 58.68 43.10
N VAL A 705 -30.28 59.53 42.10
CA VAL A 705 -30.55 59.19 40.69
C VAL A 705 -29.25 59.22 39.89
N LEU A 706 -28.93 58.10 39.25
CA LEU A 706 -27.74 57.95 38.42
C LEU A 706 -28.03 58.41 36.99
N VAL A 707 -27.38 59.46 36.53
CA VAL A 707 -27.50 59.95 35.15
C VAL A 707 -26.41 59.35 34.29
N VAL A 708 -26.79 58.57 33.28
CA VAL A 708 -25.89 57.83 32.40
C VAL A 708 -26.03 58.32 30.97
N ARG A 709 -24.94 58.82 30.38
CA ARG A 709 -24.93 59.25 28.98
C ARG A 709 -24.57 58.08 28.06
N VAL A 710 -25.57 57.58 27.33
CA VAL A 710 -25.52 56.31 26.59
C VAL A 710 -24.36 56.21 25.58
N ALA A 711 -24.03 57.30 24.87
CA ALA A 711 -23.04 57.24 23.78
C ALA A 711 -21.57 57.17 24.24
N ASN A 712 -21.28 57.58 25.48
CA ASN A 712 -19.90 57.86 25.91
C ASN A 712 -19.42 57.05 27.11
N VAL A 713 -20.31 56.38 27.84
CA VAL A 713 -19.96 55.74 29.10
C VAL A 713 -19.53 54.28 28.91
N ARG A 714 -18.48 53.86 29.62
CA ARG A 714 -18.01 52.46 29.65
C ARG A 714 -18.69 51.69 30.77
N ARG A 715 -18.83 50.36 30.60
CA ARG A 715 -19.44 49.51 31.65
C ARG A 715 -18.73 49.63 33.00
N ASP A 716 -17.41 49.58 32.95
CA ASP A 716 -16.56 49.65 34.13
C ASP A 716 -16.75 50.98 34.91
N GLU A 717 -17.04 52.09 34.21
CA GLU A 717 -17.25 53.41 34.82
C GLU A 717 -18.58 53.48 35.60
N VAL A 718 -19.65 52.92 35.03
CA VAL A 718 -20.97 52.85 35.68
C VAL A 718 -20.90 51.95 36.91
N ILE A 719 -20.34 50.74 36.78
CA ILE A 719 -20.23 49.78 37.87
C ILE A 719 -19.37 50.35 39.02
N ASN A 720 -18.24 50.99 38.70
CA ASN A 720 -17.39 51.63 39.70
C ASN A 720 -18.11 52.79 40.41
N THR A 721 -18.96 53.54 39.71
CA THR A 721 -19.76 54.62 40.29
C THR A 721 -20.76 54.07 41.30
N MET A 722 -21.52 53.04 40.94
CA MET A 722 -22.46 52.39 41.85
C MET A 722 -21.75 51.82 43.08
N ARG A 723 -20.61 51.15 42.87
CA ARG A 723 -19.82 50.57 43.95
C ARG A 723 -19.31 51.63 44.93
N ARG A 724 -18.86 52.79 44.46
CA ARG A 724 -18.35 53.89 45.30
C ARG A 724 -19.43 54.52 46.17
N ILE A 725 -20.64 54.71 45.64
CA ILE A 725 -21.76 55.26 46.39
C ILE A 725 -22.30 54.24 47.40
N ALA A 726 -22.45 52.97 47.00
CA ALA A 726 -22.87 51.90 47.90
C ALA A 726 -21.89 51.72 49.07
N ALA A 727 -20.57 51.88 48.83
CA ALA A 727 -19.55 51.76 49.87
C ALA A 727 -19.65 52.84 50.96
N SER A 728 -20.23 54.01 50.70
CA SER A 728 -20.48 55.05 51.71
C SER A 728 -21.84 54.94 52.39
N GLY A 729 -22.65 53.94 52.02
CA GLY A 729 -24.02 53.76 52.53
C GLY A 729 -25.08 54.59 51.79
N GLY A 730 -24.71 55.31 50.72
CA GLY A 730 -25.66 55.94 49.82
C GLY A 730 -26.28 54.92 48.86
N ASN A 731 -27.52 55.15 48.44
CA ASN A 731 -28.25 54.25 47.53
C ASN A 731 -28.82 55.00 46.33
N PHE A 732 -28.80 54.37 45.17
CA PHE A 732 -29.54 54.85 44.01
C PHE A 732 -30.95 54.28 43.99
N VAL A 733 -31.95 55.15 43.77
CA VAL A 733 -33.37 54.79 43.62
C VAL A 733 -33.76 54.59 42.15
N GLY A 734 -32.90 54.99 41.22
CA GLY A 734 -33.11 54.77 39.79
C GLY A 734 -32.01 55.38 38.91
N CYS A 735 -32.09 55.15 37.61
CA CYS A 735 -31.18 55.71 36.62
C CYS A 735 -31.93 56.48 35.52
N VAL A 736 -31.26 57.45 34.90
CA VAL A 736 -31.78 58.22 33.75
C VAL A 736 -30.81 58.09 32.60
N LEU A 737 -31.31 57.65 31.45
CA LEU A 737 -30.52 57.48 30.24
C LEU A 737 -30.54 58.75 29.41
N ASN A 738 -29.44 59.49 29.40
CA ASN A 738 -29.35 60.77 28.70
C ASN A 738 -28.65 60.65 27.33
N ALA A 739 -28.95 61.59 26.43
CA ALA A 739 -28.49 61.65 25.05
C ALA A 739 -28.82 60.40 24.23
N PHE A 740 -29.99 59.82 24.48
CA PHE A 740 -30.53 58.68 23.75
C PHE A 740 -30.69 59.02 22.25
N GLY A 741 -30.40 58.06 21.36
CA GLY A 741 -30.46 58.24 19.90
C GLY A 741 -29.31 59.03 19.26
N SER A 742 -28.25 59.39 20.01
CA SER A 742 -27.14 60.21 19.52
C SER A 742 -26.02 59.47 18.77
N GLY A 743 -26.25 58.24 18.31
CA GLY A 743 -25.30 57.50 17.46
C GLY A 743 -25.97 56.33 16.75
N GLN A 744 -25.49 56.00 15.55
CA GLN A 744 -25.96 54.87 14.72
C GLN A 744 -25.84 53.47 15.38
N LYS A 745 -25.42 53.37 16.64
CA LYS A 745 -24.95 52.13 17.28
C LYS A 745 -25.75 51.64 18.49
N PHE A 746 -26.72 52.39 19.00
CA PHE A 746 -27.51 51.94 20.15
C PHE A 746 -28.82 51.33 19.64
N ASN A 747 -28.89 50.00 19.63
CA ASN A 747 -29.99 49.28 19.00
C ASN A 747 -31.21 49.24 19.94
N VAL A 748 -32.33 49.80 19.49
CA VAL A 748 -33.61 49.82 20.24
C VAL A 748 -34.42 48.61 19.78
N GLN A 749 -33.93 47.42 20.05
CA GLN A 749 -34.60 46.19 19.64
C GLN A 749 -35.07 45.46 20.89
N GLY A 750 -36.36 45.63 21.21
CA GLY A 750 -37.04 44.91 22.29
C GLY A 750 -37.83 45.82 23.23
N GLY A 751 -39.15 45.60 23.29
CA GLY A 751 -39.99 46.10 24.38
C GLY A 751 -40.89 47.28 24.06
N TYR A 752 -42.01 47.33 24.78
CA TYR A 752 -43.21 48.18 24.75
C TYR A 752 -43.03 49.70 24.45
N TYR A 753 -41.80 50.23 24.47
CA TYR A 753 -41.46 51.64 24.31
C TYR A 753 -41.25 52.10 22.86
N GLY A 754 -40.91 51.21 21.92
CA GLY A 754 -40.71 51.58 20.51
C GLY A 754 -41.98 52.08 19.79
N TYR A 755 -43.15 51.71 20.32
CA TYR A 755 -44.44 51.99 19.68
C TYR A 755 -44.91 53.45 19.85
N TYR A 756 -44.48 54.15 20.90
CA TYR A 756 -44.88 55.56 21.12
C TYR A 756 -43.98 56.59 20.40
N GLN A 757 -42.80 56.19 19.92
CA GLN A 757 -41.87 57.12 19.27
C GLN A 757 -42.08 57.24 17.74
N SER A 758 -42.72 56.23 17.12
CA SER A 758 -42.99 56.23 15.67
C SER A 758 -44.05 57.26 15.24
N ASP A 759 -44.98 57.61 16.13
CA ASP A 759 -46.14 58.44 15.76
C ASP A 759 -45.91 59.95 16.00
N TYR A 760 -45.02 60.33 16.92
CA TYR A 760 -44.76 61.74 17.26
C TYR A 760 -43.54 62.36 16.56
N THR A 761 -42.70 61.58 15.87
CA THR A 761 -41.46 62.09 15.24
C THR A 761 -41.61 62.50 13.76
N LYS A 762 -42.81 62.39 13.18
CA LYS A 762 -43.11 62.99 11.86
C LYS A 762 -43.34 64.51 12.00
N SER A 763 -42.25 65.28 12.06
CA SER A 763 -42.33 66.70 11.68
C SER A 763 -42.78 66.82 10.21
N PRO A 764 -43.69 67.74 9.86
CA PRO A 764 -44.07 67.98 8.48
C PRO A 764 -42.85 68.50 7.73
N LYS A 765 -42.36 67.75 6.74
CA LYS A 765 -41.33 68.23 5.82
C LYS A 765 -41.86 69.51 5.15
N LYS A 766 -41.14 70.62 5.31
CA LYS A 766 -41.31 71.81 4.47
C LYS A 766 -41.17 71.37 3.01
N ASN A 767 -42.25 71.49 2.24
CA ASN A 767 -42.27 71.23 0.82
C ASN A 767 -41.21 72.10 0.12
N GLY A 768 -40.35 71.43 -0.65
CA GLY A 768 -39.33 72.04 -1.47
C GLY A 768 -39.93 72.99 -2.50
N ALA A 769 -39.22 74.09 -2.73
CA ALA A 769 -39.51 75.10 -3.73
C ALA A 769 -39.73 74.48 -5.11
N VAL A 770 -40.83 74.88 -5.76
CA VAL A 770 -41.11 74.64 -7.16
C VAL A 770 -40.07 75.38 -8.00
N LYS A 771 -39.34 74.66 -8.87
CA LYS A 771 -38.44 75.23 -9.89
C LYS A 771 -39.28 75.97 -10.95
N PRO A 772 -38.93 77.21 -11.36
CA PRO A 772 -39.61 77.85 -12.49
C PRO A 772 -39.11 77.28 -13.82
N LEU A 773 -40.03 77.14 -14.78
CA LEU A 773 -39.77 76.75 -16.17
C LEU A 773 -38.90 77.82 -16.88
N PRO A 774 -38.01 77.43 -17.82
CA PRO A 774 -37.19 78.39 -18.54
C PRO A 774 -37.99 79.12 -19.62
N ALA A 775 -37.78 80.44 -19.69
CA ALA A 775 -38.35 81.34 -20.69
C ALA A 775 -37.76 81.10 -22.08
N ARG A 776 -38.63 80.97 -23.09
CA ARG A 776 -38.27 81.05 -24.52
C ARG A 776 -37.89 82.50 -24.85
N SER A 777 -36.73 82.69 -25.48
CA SER A 777 -36.43 83.90 -26.26
C SER A 777 -36.03 83.49 -27.68
N ALA A 778 -36.42 84.36 -28.62
CA ALA A 778 -36.57 84.10 -30.04
C ALA A 778 -35.27 84.20 -30.83
N ALA A 779 -35.21 83.47 -31.95
CA ALA A 779 -34.42 83.86 -33.12
C ALA A 779 -35.21 83.52 -34.39
N ILE A 780 -35.32 84.54 -35.25
CA ILE A 780 -36.02 84.59 -36.52
C ILE A 780 -35.00 84.34 -37.65
N SER A 781 -35.34 83.49 -38.62
CA SER A 781 -34.88 83.55 -40.02
C SER A 781 -35.83 82.67 -40.86
N SER A 782 -36.79 83.24 -41.59
CA SER A 782 -36.73 83.52 -43.04
C SER A 782 -36.46 82.30 -43.93
N ASP A 783 -37.52 81.81 -44.59
CA ASP A 783 -37.63 81.60 -46.06
C ASP A 783 -38.87 80.75 -46.38
N ILE A 784 -39.95 81.33 -46.95
CA ILE A 784 -40.30 81.49 -48.39
C ILE A 784 -41.21 80.37 -48.91
N ALA A 785 -42.38 80.82 -49.45
CA ALA A 785 -43.30 80.22 -50.44
C ALA A 785 -43.94 78.86 -50.10
N GLY A 786 -45.25 78.65 -50.17
CA GLY A 786 -46.31 79.31 -50.92
C GLY A 786 -47.05 78.23 -51.72
N ARG A 787 -48.35 78.05 -51.48
CA ARG A 787 -49.41 77.76 -52.48
C ARG A 787 -50.72 77.34 -51.82
N ASP A 788 -51.77 77.91 -52.37
CA ASP A 788 -53.19 77.64 -52.14
C ASP A 788 -53.59 76.18 -52.38
N GLY A 789 -54.64 75.73 -51.70
CA GLY A 789 -55.30 74.45 -51.87
C GLY A 789 -56.01 73.98 -50.61
#